data_AF-A0A2E5YS15-F1
#
_entry.id   AF-A0A2E5YS15-F1
#
_cell.length_a   1.000
_cell.length_b   1.000
_cell.length_c   1.000
_cell.angle_alpha   90.00
_cell.angle_beta   90.00
_cell.angle_gamma   90.00
#
_symmetry.space_group_name_H-M   'P 1'
#
loop_
_entity.id
_entity.type
_entity.pdbx_description
1 polymer ?
#
loop_
_entity_poly.entity_id
_entity_poly.type
_entity_poly.pdbx_seq_one_letter_code
_entity_poly.pdbx_strand_id
1 'polypeptide(L)'
;MMKRFSRKRRGQGGGGQSVIDASEWLPRLAEQGIVESTSLEVWPDAGVPGRVAAIGRGERADGSRLLVAFSPNSATEAMLGGLAAAQRAAAESDFAGELLVVAPQWPAGARRVLGLLGRTPYSIEPVAAPGLIEGRVVVEPELSPRILATSVSQLASRMLSPEARSAFSRAATALEGLAAKHGGCVRVGVDRLELVVLARRVAEIRADGESAVLEIQIGGRSTTPLSGADLAGALDGLEGQLRRRLNDRKVREGEEGLRGRVIGQLASGSELRGLRAWPQPGVDLDAVDGVGVNAAGDPVVVAVREEFEWRSLAAVLESLAPVGALLPVLLADTAPPLRLGMPRLLLTAERFVDGLEKALSALVVAYELRAVSGEAGAGVDLVSRSAGEGAESRPTRRGRRRGGRGRSAGGPASEARPDVADGESAASEDAEGLAVVERGKEEGEPARPMGPRSEARGEDGEGERGRGRRRRRSRRGGRGAGGDVEADAPSREGRDGQDGSGGEGTRGPRRFEEVSLMDLDDGLGASEEEESVGGGERRRRPRRRSRRGGSDGRKGGANGSGSDSKPEVKDGAGSEEEAGEALSEDDLVDADDLSEILARLADDAPEFDGPEGGEISYDDEEEVEDEGDSSVARANRDSRNRARGGEVEDEGRSQPRKRSAILVHADPDSLLAAILLARDIRQLDGMWVYPQEELMTFFRSIATDLRDDMPIFVVGFSPSPAHDVIQASALYRGRLTWFDRQAWPPEDLAALRQSLGADAIAGGEGLDSTLPLVLETCGRRSRFSDKLVDLATGRFTQHDFERWGRLWRWRIAAIANKSGDIRGDVAALLTGRPSDLAKEAALVELPPAPPEVGWVAERDFRLVHFGGHVLVVLEADPECDVHLASRVARERYGATLSLARNAGEEVFVFAGDETTGKRSLDYMAMADHLVQKLEWVESRPDADHVSRFFVRDLERHPERLEELIGEIAMGRSLLER
;
A
#
# COMPACT_ATOMS: atom_id res chain seq x y z
N MET A 1 -19.47 55.24 -12.19
CA MET A 1 -20.17 54.54 -11.09
C MET A 1 -20.21 53.06 -11.45
N MET A 2 -19.39 52.20 -10.84
CA MET A 2 -19.32 50.76 -11.15
C MET A 2 -19.48 49.93 -9.87
N LYS A 3 -20.39 48.94 -9.89
CA LYS A 3 -20.61 48.01 -8.77
C LYS A 3 -19.58 46.88 -8.85
N ARG A 4 -18.68 46.79 -7.86
CA ARG A 4 -17.75 45.65 -7.72
C ARG A 4 -18.55 44.38 -7.37
N PHE A 5 -18.51 43.37 -8.23
CA PHE A 5 -19.04 42.04 -7.91
C PHE A 5 -18.12 41.32 -6.92
N SER A 6 -18.47 41.34 -5.64
CA SER A 6 -17.79 40.52 -4.64
C SER A 6 -18.10 39.04 -4.87
N ARG A 7 -17.11 38.28 -5.36
CA ARG A 7 -17.16 36.81 -5.40
C ARG A 7 -17.16 36.28 -3.95
N LYS A 8 -18.35 36.12 -3.39
CA LYS A 8 -18.57 35.53 -2.06
C LYS A 8 -18.01 34.10 -2.06
N ARG A 9 -16.80 33.90 -1.49
CA ARG A 9 -16.19 32.56 -1.31
C ARG A 9 -17.23 31.69 -0.60
N ARG A 10 -17.74 30.66 -1.29
CA ARG A 10 -18.65 29.67 -0.72
C ARG A 10 -17.80 28.74 0.15
N GLY A 11 -17.63 29.11 1.42
CA GLY A 11 -16.84 28.34 2.37
C GLY A 11 -17.35 26.90 2.42
N GLN A 12 -16.42 25.95 2.38
CA GLN A 12 -16.68 24.51 2.41
C GLN A 12 -16.99 24.05 3.84
N GLY A 13 -17.95 24.70 4.49
CA GLY A 13 -18.42 24.33 5.82
C GLY A 13 -19.09 22.96 5.79
N GLY A 14 -18.88 22.17 6.85
CA GLY A 14 -19.45 20.83 6.97
C GLY A 14 -20.96 20.82 6.75
N GLY A 15 -21.42 19.98 5.83
CA GLY A 15 -22.82 19.91 5.39
C GLY A 15 -23.73 19.22 6.40
N GLY A 16 -23.84 19.79 7.62
CA GLY A 16 -24.80 19.34 8.62
C GLY A 16 -26.22 19.45 8.06
N GLN A 17 -26.87 18.30 7.85
CA GLN A 17 -28.26 18.25 7.39
C GLN A 17 -29.17 18.88 8.45
N SER A 18 -30.12 19.71 8.01
CA SER A 18 -31.14 20.28 8.88
C SER A 18 -31.98 19.18 9.52
N VAL A 19 -32.24 19.29 10.82
CA VAL A 19 -33.15 18.41 11.56
C VAL A 19 -34.53 18.44 10.88
N ILE A 20 -35.13 17.26 10.70
CA ILE A 20 -36.47 17.09 10.17
C ILE A 20 -37.44 17.37 11.32
N ASP A 21 -38.10 18.53 11.31
CA ASP A 21 -39.03 18.89 12.38
C ASP A 21 -40.32 18.05 12.27
N ALA A 22 -40.48 17.07 13.16
CA ALA A 22 -41.66 16.22 13.20
C ALA A 22 -42.95 17.00 13.51
N SER A 23 -42.86 18.14 14.21
CA SER A 23 -44.02 19.00 14.48
C SER A 23 -44.44 19.85 13.28
N GLU A 24 -43.54 20.10 12.33
CA GLU A 24 -43.86 20.70 11.03
C GLU A 24 -44.40 19.64 10.05
N TRP A 25 -43.76 18.47 10.00
CA TRP A 25 -44.00 17.48 8.94
C TRP A 25 -45.18 16.55 9.18
N LEU A 26 -45.40 16.05 10.40
CA LEU A 26 -46.48 15.09 10.64
C LEU A 26 -47.89 15.69 10.43
N PRO A 27 -48.19 16.94 10.88
CA PRO A 27 -49.48 17.56 10.59
C PRO A 27 -49.72 17.74 9.09
N ARG A 28 -48.71 18.19 8.33
CA ARG A 28 -48.82 18.35 6.87
C ARG A 28 -49.15 17.04 6.15
N LEU A 29 -48.55 15.93 6.56
CA LEU A 29 -48.84 14.62 5.96
C LEU A 29 -50.28 14.15 6.23
N ALA A 30 -50.88 14.54 7.36
CA ALA A 30 -52.29 14.30 7.65
C ALA A 30 -53.21 15.28 6.90
N GLU A 31 -52.91 16.57 6.90
CA GLU A 31 -53.65 17.63 6.15
C GLU A 31 -53.72 17.35 4.64
N GLN A 32 -52.66 16.76 4.07
CA GLN A 32 -52.56 16.41 2.65
C GLN A 32 -53.15 15.03 2.31
N GLY A 33 -53.76 14.33 3.26
CA GLY A 33 -54.34 12.99 3.05
C GLY A 33 -53.32 11.90 2.72
N ILE A 34 -52.02 12.13 2.93
CA ILE A 34 -50.96 11.13 2.73
C ILE A 34 -50.99 10.11 3.87
N VAL A 35 -51.33 10.57 5.09
CA VAL A 35 -51.55 9.75 6.28
C VAL A 35 -52.99 9.86 6.75
N GLU A 36 -53.80 8.85 6.42
CA GLU A 36 -55.13 8.66 7.00
C GLU A 36 -55.01 8.28 8.48
N SER A 37 -55.38 9.20 9.38
CA SER A 37 -55.32 9.01 10.85
C SER A 37 -56.38 9.86 11.56
N THR A 38 -56.87 9.39 12.70
CA THR A 38 -57.76 10.14 13.61
C THR A 38 -56.96 10.90 14.68
N SER A 39 -55.77 10.42 15.00
CA SER A 39 -54.77 11.10 15.83
C SER A 39 -53.37 10.83 15.25
N LEU A 40 -52.49 11.82 15.30
CA LEU A 40 -51.07 11.68 14.94
C LEU A 40 -50.24 12.68 15.73
N GLU A 41 -49.46 12.17 16.68
CA GLU A 41 -48.61 12.96 17.56
C GLU A 41 -47.13 12.64 17.31
N VAL A 42 -46.24 13.62 17.57
CA VAL A 42 -44.78 13.42 17.53
C VAL A 42 -44.37 12.42 18.61
N TRP A 43 -43.57 11.40 18.28
CA TRP A 43 -43.03 10.47 19.26
C TRP A 43 -41.52 10.74 19.50
N PRO A 44 -41.14 11.64 20.44
CA PRO A 44 -39.74 12.02 20.65
C PRO A 44 -38.90 10.84 21.18
N ASP A 45 -39.50 9.97 22.00
CA ASP A 45 -38.84 8.81 22.59
C ASP A 45 -38.70 7.62 21.62
N ALA A 46 -38.96 7.78 20.32
CA ALA A 46 -38.80 6.71 19.33
C ALA A 46 -37.38 6.09 19.30
N GLY A 47 -36.36 6.83 19.75
CA GLY A 47 -34.95 6.41 19.71
C GLY A 47 -34.31 6.56 18.32
N VAL A 48 -34.93 7.37 17.45
CA VAL A 48 -34.45 7.70 16.10
C VAL A 48 -34.02 9.16 16.11
N PRO A 49 -32.79 9.52 15.68
CA PRO A 49 -32.40 10.92 15.60
C PRO A 49 -33.22 11.67 14.56
N GLY A 50 -33.71 12.87 14.88
CA GLY A 50 -34.48 13.73 13.96
C GLY A 50 -33.72 14.18 12.70
N ARG A 51 -32.41 13.86 12.56
CA ARG A 51 -31.67 14.00 11.30
C ARG A 51 -31.95 12.87 10.28
N VAL A 52 -32.52 11.76 10.73
CA VAL A 52 -32.78 10.53 9.95
C VAL A 52 -34.23 10.49 9.48
N ALA A 53 -35.18 10.58 10.43
CA ALA A 53 -36.61 10.59 10.16
C ALA A 53 -37.39 11.32 11.25
N ALA A 54 -38.50 11.96 10.87
CA ALA A 54 -39.57 12.34 11.79
C ALA A 54 -40.42 11.11 12.11
N ILE A 55 -40.61 10.80 13.40
CA ILE A 55 -41.41 9.66 13.86
C ILE A 55 -42.69 10.17 14.55
N GLY A 56 -43.83 9.63 14.12
CA GLY A 56 -45.14 9.88 14.71
C GLY A 56 -45.82 8.61 15.19
N ARG A 57 -46.69 8.74 16.20
CA ARG A 57 -47.57 7.69 16.71
C ARG A 57 -49.02 8.17 16.67
N GLY A 58 -49.94 7.28 16.31
CA GLY A 58 -51.33 7.66 16.09
C GLY A 58 -52.28 6.47 16.04
N GLU A 59 -53.52 6.74 15.66
CA GLU A 59 -54.56 5.75 15.41
C GLU A 59 -55.29 6.04 14.10
N ARG A 60 -55.84 4.99 13.47
CA ARG A 60 -56.72 5.11 12.29
C ARG A 60 -58.20 5.14 12.70
N ALA A 61 -59.07 5.47 11.74
CA ALA A 61 -60.52 5.54 11.93
C ALA A 61 -61.19 4.18 12.29
N ASP A 62 -60.48 3.06 12.12
CA ASP A 62 -60.88 1.72 12.56
C ASP A 62 -60.36 1.35 13.96
N GLY A 63 -59.63 2.25 14.63
CA GLY A 63 -58.99 2.00 15.92
C GLY A 63 -57.67 1.21 15.83
N SER A 64 -57.14 0.95 14.62
CA SER A 64 -55.82 0.34 14.48
C SER A 64 -54.70 1.32 14.86
N ARG A 65 -53.72 0.83 15.64
CA ARG A 65 -52.55 1.62 16.06
C ARG A 65 -51.63 1.88 14.86
N LEU A 66 -51.17 3.12 14.73
CA LEU A 66 -50.36 3.59 13.61
C LEU A 66 -49.00 4.13 14.10
N LEU A 67 -47.95 3.82 13.35
CA LEU A 67 -46.67 4.52 13.39
C LEU A 67 -46.40 5.13 12.01
N VAL A 68 -45.83 6.33 12.00
CA VAL A 68 -45.42 7.04 10.78
C VAL A 68 -43.94 7.35 10.89
N ALA A 69 -43.18 7.03 9.85
CA ALA A 69 -41.78 7.43 9.72
C ALA A 69 -41.58 8.18 8.40
N PHE A 70 -41.20 9.46 8.49
CA PHE A 70 -41.01 10.33 7.33
C PHE A 70 -39.58 10.84 7.21
N SER A 71 -39.02 10.80 6.00
CA SER A 71 -37.82 11.57 5.66
C SER A 71 -37.98 12.24 4.30
N PRO A 72 -37.72 13.55 4.18
CA PRO A 72 -37.72 14.24 2.89
C PRO A 72 -36.47 13.89 2.06
N ASN A 73 -35.42 13.35 2.70
CA ASN A 73 -34.09 13.18 2.11
C ASN A 73 -33.82 11.75 1.62
N SER A 74 -34.33 10.73 2.30
CA SER A 74 -34.03 9.32 1.99
C SER A 74 -35.13 8.36 2.46
N ALA A 75 -35.71 7.61 1.52
CA ALA A 75 -36.68 6.55 1.83
C ALA A 75 -36.08 5.42 2.67
N THR A 76 -34.80 5.12 2.50
CA THR A 76 -34.09 4.09 3.27
C THR A 76 -33.86 4.55 4.71
N GLU A 77 -33.57 5.84 4.94
CA GLU A 77 -33.47 6.42 6.29
C GLU A 77 -34.84 6.48 6.99
N ALA A 78 -35.90 6.87 6.27
CA ALA A 78 -37.28 6.79 6.76
C ALA A 78 -37.65 5.35 7.18
N MET A 79 -37.30 4.36 6.34
CA MET A 79 -37.55 2.95 6.62
C MET A 79 -36.76 2.46 7.85
N LEU A 80 -35.45 2.70 7.91
CA LEU A 80 -34.62 2.22 9.02
C LEU A 80 -35.06 2.85 10.36
N GLY A 81 -35.36 4.15 10.37
CA GLY A 81 -35.92 4.83 11.53
C GLY A 81 -37.28 4.24 11.94
N GLY A 82 -38.19 4.07 10.99
CA GLY A 82 -39.50 3.45 11.22
C GLY A 82 -39.43 2.03 11.75
N LEU A 83 -38.52 1.21 11.22
CA LEU A 83 -38.28 -0.16 11.68
C LEU A 83 -37.76 -0.19 13.13
N ALA A 84 -36.77 0.65 13.46
CA ALA A 84 -36.26 0.72 14.83
C ALA A 84 -37.30 1.23 15.83
N ALA A 85 -38.09 2.23 15.45
CA ALA A 85 -39.20 2.74 16.26
C ALA A 85 -40.32 1.70 16.44
N ALA A 86 -40.67 0.94 15.40
CA ALA A 86 -41.68 -0.11 15.47
C ALA A 86 -41.22 -1.34 16.26
N GLN A 87 -39.95 -1.76 16.13
CA GLN A 87 -39.37 -2.80 16.99
C GLN A 87 -39.29 -2.33 18.45
N ARG A 88 -38.98 -1.05 18.70
CA ARG A 88 -39.08 -0.45 20.04
C ARG A 88 -40.52 -0.51 20.57
N ALA A 89 -41.51 -0.09 19.78
CA ALA A 89 -42.93 -0.11 20.17
C ALA A 89 -43.45 -1.54 20.42
N ALA A 90 -42.96 -2.52 19.67
CA ALA A 90 -43.25 -3.94 19.86
C ALA A 90 -42.71 -4.44 21.22
N ALA A 91 -41.42 -4.21 21.50
CA ALA A 91 -40.80 -4.61 22.75
C ALA A 91 -41.35 -3.89 24.00
N GLU A 92 -41.78 -2.62 23.87
CA GLU A 92 -42.27 -1.81 24.99
C GLU A 92 -43.80 -1.86 25.19
N SER A 93 -44.59 -2.14 24.15
CA SER A 93 -46.06 -1.97 24.20
C SER A 93 -46.89 -2.94 23.35
N ASP A 94 -46.28 -4.06 22.92
CA ASP A 94 -46.88 -5.11 22.06
C ASP A 94 -47.59 -4.53 20.82
N PHE A 95 -46.82 -3.74 20.06
CA PHE A 95 -47.29 -3.09 18.84
C PHE A 95 -47.44 -4.08 17.68
N ALA A 96 -48.68 -4.53 17.46
CA ALA A 96 -49.14 -5.25 16.28
C ALA A 96 -49.97 -4.36 15.32
N GLY A 97 -49.56 -3.10 15.16
CA GLY A 97 -50.24 -2.10 14.32
C GLY A 97 -49.69 -2.03 12.89
N GLU A 98 -49.80 -0.85 12.26
CA GLU A 98 -49.23 -0.56 10.93
C GLU A 98 -48.10 0.48 11.02
N LEU A 99 -47.00 0.25 10.29
CA LEU A 99 -45.93 1.22 10.06
C LEU A 99 -46.06 1.80 8.64
N LEU A 100 -46.44 3.07 8.54
CA LEU A 100 -46.33 3.87 7.31
C LEU A 100 -44.89 4.41 7.18
N VAL A 101 -44.21 4.05 6.10
CA VAL A 101 -42.90 4.63 5.75
C VAL A 101 -43.10 5.60 4.60
N VAL A 102 -42.98 6.90 4.85
CA VAL A 102 -43.33 7.95 3.89
C VAL A 102 -42.07 8.67 3.40
N ALA A 103 -41.94 8.81 2.08
CA ALA A 103 -40.86 9.58 1.45
C ALA A 103 -41.32 10.20 0.12
N PRO A 104 -40.78 11.37 -0.29
CA PRO A 104 -41.18 12.00 -1.54
C PRO A 104 -40.67 11.24 -2.79
N GLN A 105 -39.57 10.49 -2.65
CA GLN A 105 -39.01 9.68 -3.73
C GLN A 105 -38.49 8.34 -3.18
N TRP A 106 -38.76 7.27 -3.92
CA TRP A 106 -38.26 5.92 -3.64
C TRP A 106 -37.32 5.48 -4.77
N PRO A 107 -36.00 5.67 -4.63
CA PRO A 107 -35.02 5.23 -5.63
C PRO A 107 -34.91 3.70 -5.67
N ALA A 108 -34.35 3.19 -6.76
CA ALA A 108 -34.20 1.76 -7.03
C ALA A 108 -33.44 1.00 -5.92
N GLY A 109 -32.47 1.64 -5.26
CA GLY A 109 -31.80 1.06 -4.08
C GLY A 109 -32.77 0.83 -2.91
N ALA A 110 -33.41 1.89 -2.41
CA ALA A 110 -34.44 1.81 -1.36
C ALA A 110 -35.53 0.75 -1.66
N ARG A 111 -36.00 0.65 -2.92
CA ARG A 111 -36.99 -0.35 -3.33
C ARG A 111 -36.49 -1.79 -3.25
N ARG A 112 -35.19 -2.04 -3.42
CA ARG A 112 -34.59 -3.37 -3.22
C ARG A 112 -34.42 -3.70 -1.74
N VAL A 113 -34.18 -2.71 -0.88
CA VAL A 113 -34.14 -2.90 0.58
C VAL A 113 -35.51 -3.30 1.14
N LEU A 114 -36.64 -2.90 0.52
CA LEU A 114 -37.98 -3.45 0.85
C LEU A 114 -38.05 -4.98 0.66
N GLY A 115 -37.29 -5.54 -0.29
CA GLY A 115 -37.16 -6.99 -0.49
C GLY A 115 -36.44 -7.73 0.65
N LEU A 116 -35.81 -6.99 1.57
CA LEU A 116 -35.13 -7.53 2.74
C LEU A 116 -36.03 -7.54 4.00
N LEU A 117 -37.28 -7.08 3.94
CA LEU A 117 -38.19 -7.03 5.09
C LEU A 117 -38.62 -8.43 5.55
N GLY A 118 -38.29 -8.80 6.79
CA GLY A 118 -38.67 -10.06 7.41
C GLY A 118 -40.08 -10.04 8.02
N ARG A 119 -40.46 -11.14 8.67
CA ARG A 119 -41.72 -11.21 9.44
C ARG A 119 -41.63 -10.28 10.64
N THR A 120 -42.68 -9.50 10.85
CA THR A 120 -42.83 -8.49 11.90
C THR A 120 -44.22 -8.65 12.53
N PRO A 121 -44.40 -8.32 13.83
CA PRO A 121 -45.73 -8.38 14.46
C PRO A 121 -46.68 -7.29 13.94
N TYR A 122 -46.12 -6.23 13.34
CA TYR A 122 -46.81 -5.12 12.67
C TYR A 122 -46.72 -5.24 11.13
N SER A 123 -47.71 -4.66 10.43
CA SER A 123 -47.64 -4.47 8.97
C SER A 123 -46.76 -3.27 8.60
N ILE A 124 -46.33 -3.20 7.34
CA ILE A 124 -45.45 -2.14 6.81
C ILE A 124 -46.00 -1.71 5.45
N GLU A 125 -46.42 -0.45 5.33
CA GLU A 125 -46.91 0.17 4.10
C GLU A 125 -45.91 1.26 3.65
N PRO A 126 -45.06 0.98 2.64
CA PRO A 126 -44.16 1.98 2.07
C PRO A 126 -44.90 2.89 1.08
N VAL A 127 -44.83 4.20 1.30
CA VAL A 127 -45.59 5.22 0.57
C VAL A 127 -44.63 6.23 -0.09
N ALA A 128 -44.78 6.39 -1.40
CA ALA A 128 -44.29 7.53 -2.13
C ALA A 128 -45.32 8.67 -2.08
N ALA A 129 -44.88 9.88 -1.80
CA ALA A 129 -45.69 11.11 -1.84
C ALA A 129 -44.99 12.18 -2.72
N PRO A 130 -44.96 12.02 -4.05
CA PRO A 130 -44.21 12.90 -4.94
C PRO A 130 -44.68 14.35 -4.84
N GLY A 131 -43.76 15.27 -4.53
CA GLY A 131 -44.06 16.70 -4.40
C GLY A 131 -44.82 17.10 -3.13
N LEU A 132 -45.24 16.15 -2.27
CA LEU A 132 -45.99 16.40 -1.03
C LEU A 132 -47.29 17.18 -1.32
N ILE A 133 -48.11 16.59 -2.20
CA ILE A 133 -49.43 17.04 -2.67
C ILE A 133 -50.34 15.79 -2.70
N GLU A 134 -51.66 15.94 -2.77
CA GLU A 134 -52.65 14.84 -2.85
C GLU A 134 -52.21 13.72 -3.83
N GLY A 135 -51.93 12.53 -3.29
CA GLY A 135 -51.50 11.37 -4.08
C GLY A 135 -50.54 10.43 -3.35
N ARG A 136 -51.08 9.57 -2.47
CA ARG A 136 -50.31 8.48 -1.85
C ARG A 136 -50.15 7.31 -2.83
N VAL A 137 -48.93 6.84 -3.07
CA VAL A 137 -48.65 5.68 -3.94
C VAL A 137 -47.89 4.62 -3.16
N VAL A 138 -48.48 3.44 -2.99
CA VAL A 138 -47.83 2.29 -2.34
C VAL A 138 -46.68 1.77 -3.21
N VAL A 139 -45.52 1.52 -2.60
CA VAL A 139 -44.27 1.17 -3.30
C VAL A 139 -43.98 -0.32 -3.19
N GLU A 140 -44.16 -1.04 -4.30
CA GLU A 140 -43.77 -2.45 -4.40
C GLU A 140 -42.23 -2.61 -4.41
N PRO A 141 -41.69 -3.71 -3.85
CA PRO A 141 -40.26 -3.99 -3.85
C PRO A 141 -39.73 -4.28 -5.26
N GLU A 142 -38.50 -3.86 -5.51
CA GLU A 142 -37.82 -4.05 -6.80
C GLU A 142 -36.93 -5.31 -6.77
N LEU A 143 -36.77 -5.97 -7.92
CA LEU A 143 -35.86 -7.12 -8.06
C LEU A 143 -34.40 -6.66 -8.20
N SER A 144 -33.46 -7.50 -7.75
CA SER A 144 -32.02 -7.24 -7.93
C SER A 144 -31.65 -7.12 -9.41
N PRO A 145 -30.81 -6.14 -9.79
CA PRO A 145 -30.36 -5.99 -11.18
C PRO A 145 -29.47 -7.17 -11.59
N ARG A 146 -29.59 -7.62 -12.84
CA ARG A 146 -28.59 -8.48 -13.47
C ARG A 146 -27.41 -7.62 -13.92
N ILE A 147 -26.34 -7.60 -13.15
CA ILE A 147 -25.09 -6.93 -13.53
C ILE A 147 -24.30 -7.86 -14.45
N LEU A 148 -23.89 -7.36 -15.62
CA LEU A 148 -22.93 -8.04 -16.49
C LEU A 148 -21.52 -7.75 -15.97
N ALA A 149 -20.97 -8.68 -15.20
CA ALA A 149 -19.55 -8.66 -14.87
C ALA A 149 -18.71 -8.83 -16.15
N THR A 150 -17.63 -8.07 -16.26
CA THR A 150 -16.69 -8.09 -17.40
C THR A 150 -15.30 -8.45 -16.87
N SER A 151 -14.50 -9.23 -17.61
CA SER A 151 -13.10 -9.52 -17.25
C SER A 151 -12.11 -8.53 -17.89
N VAL A 152 -10.89 -8.45 -17.35
CA VAL A 152 -9.80 -7.64 -17.94
C VAL A 152 -9.59 -7.99 -19.42
N SER A 153 -9.58 -9.29 -19.75
CA SER A 153 -9.44 -9.79 -21.12
C SER A 153 -10.59 -9.37 -22.03
N GLN A 154 -11.82 -9.25 -21.50
CA GLN A 154 -13.01 -8.79 -22.24
C GLN A 154 -13.06 -7.27 -22.44
N LEU A 155 -12.35 -6.48 -21.62
CA LEU A 155 -12.07 -5.08 -21.92
C LEU A 155 -10.96 -4.97 -22.97
N ALA A 156 -9.86 -5.69 -22.79
CA ALA A 156 -8.74 -5.71 -23.73
C ALA A 156 -9.17 -6.13 -25.15
N SER A 157 -10.09 -7.09 -25.29
CA SER A 157 -10.62 -7.53 -26.59
C SER A 157 -11.43 -6.48 -27.34
N ARG A 158 -11.83 -5.36 -26.69
CA ARG A 158 -12.48 -4.22 -27.36
C ARG A 158 -11.49 -3.25 -28.01
N MET A 159 -10.21 -3.34 -27.67
CA MET A 159 -9.16 -2.55 -28.31
C MET A 159 -8.99 -3.04 -29.76
N LEU A 160 -9.23 -2.15 -30.72
CA LEU A 160 -9.19 -2.44 -32.15
C LEU A 160 -7.75 -2.74 -32.61
N SER A 161 -6.77 -1.95 -32.17
CA SER A 161 -5.36 -2.16 -32.51
C SER A 161 -4.68 -3.18 -31.58
N PRO A 162 -3.77 -4.03 -32.10
CA PRO A 162 -2.94 -4.91 -31.27
C PRO A 162 -2.06 -4.14 -30.27
N GLU A 163 -1.61 -2.94 -30.64
CA GLU A 163 -0.77 -2.09 -29.80
C GLU A 163 -1.54 -1.53 -28.60
N ALA A 164 -2.74 -0.98 -28.79
CA ALA A 164 -3.59 -0.53 -27.68
C ALA A 164 -4.01 -1.72 -26.79
N ARG A 165 -4.28 -2.89 -27.37
CA ARG A 165 -4.53 -4.14 -26.62
C ARG A 165 -3.36 -4.54 -25.74
N SER A 166 -2.13 -4.46 -26.26
CA SER A 166 -0.89 -4.73 -25.53
C SER A 166 -0.62 -3.68 -24.43
N ALA A 167 -0.78 -2.40 -24.75
CA ALA A 167 -0.64 -1.31 -23.79
C ALA A 167 -1.66 -1.41 -22.63
N PHE A 168 -2.95 -1.62 -22.94
CA PHE A 168 -4.01 -1.84 -21.94
C PHE A 168 -3.69 -3.05 -21.05
N SER A 169 -3.26 -4.18 -21.63
CA SER A 169 -2.97 -5.41 -20.88
C SER A 169 -1.80 -5.22 -19.91
N ARG A 170 -0.69 -4.63 -20.38
CA ARG A 170 0.46 -4.30 -19.52
C ARG A 170 0.10 -3.29 -18.43
N ALA A 171 -0.71 -2.29 -18.76
CA ALA A 171 -1.17 -1.30 -17.80
C ALA A 171 -2.09 -1.90 -16.72
N ALA A 172 -2.97 -2.84 -17.08
CA ALA A 172 -3.78 -3.59 -16.12
C ALA A 172 -2.90 -4.37 -15.14
N THR A 173 -1.94 -5.17 -15.64
CA THR A 173 -0.98 -5.91 -14.79
C THR A 173 -0.13 -4.97 -13.91
N ALA A 174 0.22 -3.79 -14.40
CA ALA A 174 0.92 -2.79 -13.58
C ALA A 174 0.03 -2.20 -12.47
N LEU A 175 -1.25 -1.94 -12.73
CA LEU A 175 -2.20 -1.53 -11.68
C LEU A 175 -2.45 -2.67 -10.67
N GLU A 176 -2.48 -3.94 -11.11
CA GLU A 176 -2.53 -5.10 -10.22
C GLU A 176 -1.28 -5.19 -9.33
N GLY A 177 -0.10 -4.93 -9.89
CA GLY A 177 1.16 -4.80 -9.14
C GLY A 177 1.14 -3.66 -8.11
N LEU A 178 0.65 -2.47 -8.50
CA LEU A 178 0.48 -1.33 -7.58
C LEU A 178 -0.55 -1.61 -6.48
N ALA A 179 -1.65 -2.32 -6.80
CA ALA A 179 -2.61 -2.78 -5.81
C ALA A 179 -1.95 -3.73 -4.79
N ALA A 180 -1.25 -4.77 -5.25
CA ALA A 180 -0.55 -5.71 -4.37
C ALA A 180 0.52 -5.03 -3.50
N LYS A 181 1.25 -4.05 -4.05
CA LYS A 181 2.30 -3.26 -3.38
C LYS A 181 1.77 -2.32 -2.29
N HIS A 182 0.53 -1.82 -2.43
CA HIS A 182 -0.01 -0.76 -1.58
C HIS A 182 -1.27 -1.15 -0.79
N GLY A 183 -1.63 -2.45 -0.74
CA GLY A 183 -2.84 -2.90 -0.06
C GLY A 183 -4.12 -2.41 -0.74
N GLY A 184 -4.08 -2.30 -2.07
CA GLY A 184 -5.18 -1.89 -2.93
C GLY A 184 -5.93 -3.07 -3.57
N CYS A 185 -6.86 -2.75 -4.47
CA CYS A 185 -7.45 -3.70 -5.42
C CYS A 185 -7.54 -3.08 -6.82
N VAL A 186 -7.68 -3.93 -7.84
CA VAL A 186 -8.15 -3.54 -9.16
C VAL A 186 -9.60 -4.02 -9.33
N ARG A 187 -10.51 -3.11 -9.69
CA ARG A 187 -11.91 -3.42 -10.04
C ARG A 187 -12.09 -3.39 -11.55
N VAL A 188 -12.95 -4.25 -12.09
CA VAL A 188 -13.32 -4.23 -13.52
C VAL A 188 -14.76 -3.72 -13.66
N GLY A 189 -14.92 -2.57 -14.31
CA GLY A 189 -16.20 -1.99 -14.69
C GLY A 189 -16.68 -2.48 -16.06
N VAL A 190 -17.75 -1.86 -16.57
CA VAL A 190 -18.32 -2.21 -17.88
C VAL A 190 -17.44 -1.72 -19.04
N ASP A 191 -16.70 -0.65 -18.85
CA ASP A 191 -15.96 0.14 -19.86
C ASP A 191 -14.54 0.56 -19.39
N ARG A 192 -14.17 0.23 -18.15
CA ARG A 192 -12.95 0.72 -17.49
C ARG A 192 -12.44 -0.23 -16.42
N LEU A 193 -11.19 -0.03 -16.04
CA LEU A 193 -10.48 -0.77 -14.99
C LEU A 193 -9.98 0.23 -13.94
N GLU A 194 -10.34 0.04 -12.68
CA GLU A 194 -10.17 1.04 -11.61
C GLU A 194 -9.17 0.55 -10.56
N LEU A 195 -8.07 1.29 -10.35
CA LEU A 195 -7.16 1.07 -9.21
C LEU A 195 -7.71 1.79 -7.98
N VAL A 196 -7.82 1.05 -6.88
CA VAL A 196 -8.33 1.53 -5.60
C VAL A 196 -7.32 1.22 -4.51
N VAL A 197 -7.03 2.21 -3.65
CA VAL A 197 -6.11 2.09 -2.51
C VAL A 197 -6.74 2.85 -1.33
N LEU A 198 -6.74 2.23 -0.14
CA LEU A 198 -7.39 2.76 1.07
C LEU A 198 -8.85 3.24 0.83
N ALA A 199 -9.69 2.34 0.29
CA ALA A 199 -11.10 2.58 -0.04
C ALA A 199 -11.40 3.69 -1.07
N ARG A 200 -10.38 4.29 -1.69
CA ARG A 200 -10.54 5.36 -2.68
C ARG A 200 -9.99 4.94 -4.03
N ARG A 201 -10.76 5.19 -5.10
CA ARG A 201 -10.25 5.13 -6.47
C ARG A 201 -9.14 6.18 -6.64
N VAL A 202 -8.00 5.75 -7.14
CA VAL A 202 -6.79 6.57 -7.26
C VAL A 202 -6.40 6.79 -8.73
N ALA A 203 -6.70 5.82 -9.59
CA ALA A 203 -6.64 5.94 -11.04
C ALA A 203 -7.66 5.01 -11.70
N GLU A 204 -8.01 5.28 -12.96
CA GLU A 204 -8.76 4.34 -13.81
C GLU A 204 -8.21 4.36 -15.24
N ILE A 205 -8.27 3.21 -15.93
CA ILE A 205 -8.01 3.08 -17.36
C ILE A 205 -9.37 2.93 -18.05
N ARG A 206 -9.74 3.87 -18.91
CA ARG A 206 -10.90 3.71 -19.81
C ARG A 206 -10.46 3.07 -21.13
N ALA A 207 -11.33 2.22 -21.66
CA ALA A 207 -11.19 1.57 -22.95
C ALA A 207 -12.18 2.20 -23.94
N ASP A 208 -11.72 3.11 -24.80
CA ASP A 208 -12.59 3.81 -25.76
C ASP A 208 -12.86 3.00 -27.04
N GLY A 209 -11.91 2.14 -27.43
CA GLY A 209 -12.00 1.26 -28.59
C GLY A 209 -10.75 1.37 -29.48
N GLU A 210 -10.31 2.58 -29.77
CA GLU A 210 -9.11 2.85 -30.56
C GLU A 210 -7.87 2.96 -29.65
N SER A 211 -8.06 3.49 -28.44
CA SER A 211 -7.04 3.76 -27.44
C SER A 211 -7.44 3.28 -26.04
N ALA A 212 -6.47 3.34 -25.13
CA ALA A 212 -6.67 3.21 -23.70
C ALA A 212 -6.15 4.47 -23.00
N VAL A 213 -6.91 5.00 -22.05
CA VAL A 213 -6.60 6.29 -21.40
C VAL A 213 -6.55 6.12 -19.89
N LEU A 214 -5.41 6.45 -19.27
CA LEU A 214 -5.23 6.48 -17.82
C LEU A 214 -5.64 7.84 -17.27
N GLU A 215 -6.65 7.87 -16.40
CA GLU A 215 -7.00 9.03 -15.58
C GLU A 215 -6.53 8.83 -14.15
N ILE A 216 -5.59 9.66 -13.69
CA ILE A 216 -5.18 9.72 -12.29
C ILE A 216 -6.08 10.73 -11.55
N GLN A 217 -6.62 10.32 -10.40
CA GLN A 217 -7.63 11.07 -9.65
C GLN A 217 -7.09 11.70 -8.36
N ILE A 218 -5.91 11.27 -7.92
CA ILE A 218 -5.13 11.87 -6.82
C ILE A 218 -4.15 12.93 -7.36
N GLY A 219 -3.57 13.76 -6.49
CA GLY A 219 -2.56 14.78 -6.85
C GLY A 219 -3.06 15.98 -7.67
N GLY A 220 -4.19 15.82 -8.38
CA GLY A 220 -4.72 16.72 -9.39
C GLY A 220 -5.10 15.87 -10.60
N ARG A 221 -6.29 16.07 -11.18
CA ARG A 221 -6.74 15.21 -12.29
C ARG A 221 -5.82 15.34 -13.50
N SER A 222 -5.16 14.24 -13.86
CA SER A 222 -4.32 14.15 -15.07
C SER A 222 -4.75 12.97 -15.93
N THR A 223 -4.93 13.23 -17.21
CA THR A 223 -5.35 12.25 -18.22
C THR A 223 -4.18 11.99 -19.15
N THR A 224 -3.83 10.72 -19.37
CA THR A 224 -2.67 10.31 -20.17
C THR A 224 -3.06 9.17 -21.11
N PRO A 225 -2.92 9.33 -22.44
CA PRO A 225 -3.12 8.23 -23.38
C PRO A 225 -2.01 7.18 -23.22
N LEU A 226 -2.37 5.90 -23.22
CA LEU A 226 -1.44 4.81 -22.98
C LEU A 226 -0.77 4.35 -24.28
N SER A 227 0.34 5.00 -24.64
CA SER A 227 1.26 4.51 -25.67
C SER A 227 2.16 3.39 -25.14
N GLY A 228 2.82 2.65 -26.04
CA GLY A 228 3.84 1.68 -25.66
C GLY A 228 5.12 2.28 -25.06
N ALA A 229 5.40 3.56 -25.31
CA ALA A 229 6.61 4.25 -24.86
C ALA A 229 6.40 5.00 -23.53
N ASP A 230 5.24 5.64 -23.36
CA ASP A 230 4.97 6.53 -22.22
C ASP A 230 4.44 5.80 -20.98
N LEU A 231 3.99 4.53 -21.15
CA LEU A 231 3.37 3.71 -20.12
C LEU A 231 4.19 3.65 -18.81
N ALA A 232 5.52 3.46 -18.90
CA ALA A 232 6.39 3.38 -17.72
C ALA A 232 6.38 4.70 -16.92
N GLY A 233 6.62 5.84 -17.58
CA GLY A 233 6.63 7.14 -16.93
C GLY A 233 5.26 7.54 -16.34
N ALA A 234 4.16 7.13 -16.98
CA ALA A 234 2.81 7.33 -16.45
C ALA A 234 2.55 6.53 -15.16
N LEU A 235 3.02 5.27 -15.11
CA LEU A 235 2.91 4.39 -13.94
C LEU A 235 3.83 4.82 -12.79
N ASP A 236 5.08 5.21 -13.08
CA ASP A 236 6.01 5.78 -12.10
C ASP A 236 5.48 7.10 -11.52
N GLY A 237 4.86 7.93 -12.36
CA GLY A 237 4.14 9.13 -11.94
C GLY A 237 3.00 8.83 -10.99
N LEU A 238 2.19 7.80 -11.29
CA LEU A 238 1.11 7.32 -10.42
C LEU A 238 1.65 6.79 -9.09
N GLU A 239 2.67 5.92 -9.09
CA GLU A 239 3.27 5.41 -7.84
C GLU A 239 3.88 6.55 -7.00
N GLY A 240 4.56 7.49 -7.66
CA GLY A 240 5.12 8.70 -7.04
C GLY A 240 4.07 9.62 -6.40
N GLN A 241 2.80 9.54 -6.82
CA GLN A 241 1.66 10.19 -6.15
C GLN A 241 1.05 9.32 -5.05
N LEU A 242 0.92 8.00 -5.27
CA LEU A 242 0.42 7.04 -4.26
C LEU A 242 1.29 7.07 -3.00
N ARG A 243 2.61 6.99 -3.15
CA ARG A 243 3.56 7.09 -2.03
C ARG A 243 3.42 8.41 -1.25
N ARG A 244 3.05 9.53 -1.89
CA ARG A 244 2.77 10.79 -1.18
C ARG A 244 1.45 10.72 -0.42
N ARG A 245 0.38 10.21 -1.03
CA ARG A 245 -0.94 10.06 -0.39
C ARG A 245 -0.88 9.14 0.83
N LEU A 246 -0.20 7.99 0.71
CA LEU A 246 -0.11 6.99 1.78
C LEU A 246 0.70 7.47 3.00
N ASN A 247 1.62 8.44 2.79
CA ASN A 247 2.36 9.10 3.85
C ASN A 247 1.64 10.36 4.40
N ASP A 248 0.50 10.78 3.84
CA ASP A 248 -0.31 11.84 4.43
C ASP A 248 -0.92 11.36 5.74
N ARG A 249 -0.57 12.03 6.83
CA ARG A 249 -1.06 11.73 8.17
C ARG A 249 -2.59 11.67 8.23
N LYS A 250 -3.30 12.55 7.50
CA LYS A 250 -4.77 12.62 7.49
C LYS A 250 -5.40 11.41 6.79
N VAL A 251 -4.76 10.90 5.74
CA VAL A 251 -5.18 9.67 5.05
C VAL A 251 -4.89 8.45 5.91
N ARG A 252 -3.72 8.40 6.55
CA ARG A 252 -3.28 7.29 7.41
C ARG A 252 -4.12 7.15 8.68
N GLU A 253 -4.45 8.25 9.34
CA GLU A 253 -5.10 8.23 10.66
C GLU A 253 -6.63 8.32 10.59
N GLY A 254 -7.21 8.93 9.56
CA GLY A 254 -8.67 9.00 9.37
C GLY A 254 -9.30 7.75 8.72
N GLU A 255 -10.59 7.84 8.39
CA GLU A 255 -11.42 6.72 7.90
C GLU A 255 -10.80 5.91 6.74
N GLU A 256 -10.14 6.54 5.75
CA GLU A 256 -9.49 5.81 4.64
C GLU A 256 -8.43 4.81 5.14
N GLY A 257 -7.57 5.25 6.07
CA GLY A 257 -6.55 4.41 6.68
C GLY A 257 -7.14 3.36 7.63
N LEU A 258 -8.20 3.70 8.38
CA LEU A 258 -8.95 2.75 9.21
C LEU A 258 -9.54 1.61 8.36
N ARG A 259 -10.21 1.95 7.26
CA ARG A 259 -10.80 1.01 6.30
C ARG A 259 -9.74 0.08 5.72
N GLY A 260 -8.60 0.63 5.30
CA GLY A 260 -7.45 -0.16 4.83
C GLY A 260 -6.88 -1.11 5.89
N ARG A 261 -6.68 -0.66 7.14
CA ARG A 261 -6.18 -1.52 8.23
C ARG A 261 -7.10 -2.70 8.52
N VAL A 262 -8.41 -2.45 8.67
CA VAL A 262 -9.38 -3.51 9.01
C VAL A 262 -9.54 -4.51 7.87
N ILE A 263 -9.58 -4.06 6.61
CA ILE A 263 -9.63 -4.98 5.46
C ILE A 263 -8.32 -5.77 5.30
N GLY A 264 -7.16 -5.15 5.52
CA GLY A 264 -5.86 -5.85 5.56
C GLY A 264 -5.80 -6.92 6.65
N GLN A 265 -6.30 -6.61 7.85
CA GLN A 265 -6.42 -7.56 8.95
C GLN A 265 -7.33 -8.73 8.58
N LEU A 266 -8.56 -8.46 8.11
CA LEU A 266 -9.53 -9.50 7.73
C LEU A 266 -9.04 -10.36 6.55
N ALA A 267 -8.20 -9.82 5.66
CA ALA A 267 -7.55 -10.57 4.57
C ALA A 267 -6.38 -11.45 5.05
N SER A 268 -5.72 -11.06 6.14
CA SER A 268 -4.63 -11.82 6.78
C SER A 268 -5.13 -12.87 7.79
N GLY A 269 -6.35 -12.70 8.31
CA GLY A 269 -6.97 -13.59 9.29
C GLY A 269 -7.60 -14.83 8.67
N SER A 270 -7.88 -15.83 9.53
CA SER A 270 -8.48 -17.11 9.11
C SER A 270 -10.02 -17.09 9.02
N GLU A 271 -10.68 -15.95 9.30
CA GLU A 271 -12.14 -15.86 9.39
C GLU A 271 -12.85 -15.79 8.02
N LEU A 272 -12.28 -15.04 7.07
CA LEU A 272 -12.89 -14.74 5.76
C LEU A 272 -11.97 -15.22 4.63
N ARG A 273 -12.32 -16.36 4.05
CA ARG A 273 -11.62 -16.93 2.89
C ARG A 273 -11.95 -16.12 1.64
N GLY A 274 -10.97 -15.90 0.77
CA GLY A 274 -11.16 -15.25 -0.52
C GLY A 274 -11.57 -13.77 -0.45
N LEU A 275 -11.26 -13.05 0.64
CA LEU A 275 -11.68 -11.66 0.83
C LEU A 275 -11.21 -10.75 -0.32
N ARG A 276 -12.16 -10.30 -1.14
CA ARG A 276 -11.97 -9.26 -2.16
C ARG A 276 -12.27 -7.90 -1.54
N ALA A 277 -11.26 -7.05 -1.44
CA ALA A 277 -11.42 -5.66 -1.00
C ALA A 277 -12.22 -4.85 -2.05
N TRP A 278 -13.07 -3.94 -1.56
CA TRP A 278 -13.87 -2.96 -2.30
C TRP A 278 -14.47 -3.46 -3.64
N PRO A 279 -15.60 -4.19 -3.60
CA PRO A 279 -16.08 -4.98 -4.73
C PRO A 279 -16.79 -4.20 -5.85
N GLN A 280 -17.14 -2.92 -5.67
CA GLN A 280 -18.14 -2.25 -6.51
C GLN A 280 -17.52 -1.18 -7.42
N PRO A 281 -17.43 -1.38 -8.74
CA PRO A 281 -16.84 -0.39 -9.64
C PRO A 281 -17.68 0.90 -9.74
N GLY A 282 -17.01 2.03 -10.01
CA GLY A 282 -17.61 3.33 -10.34
C GLY A 282 -17.94 4.24 -9.15
N VAL A 283 -17.59 3.86 -7.92
CA VAL A 283 -17.88 4.60 -6.69
C VAL A 283 -16.59 4.91 -5.93
N ASP A 284 -16.47 6.13 -5.40
CA ASP A 284 -15.40 6.51 -4.47
C ASP A 284 -15.92 6.35 -3.03
N LEU A 285 -15.09 5.82 -2.12
CA LEU A 285 -15.46 5.57 -0.71
C LEU A 285 -16.67 4.64 -0.54
N ASP A 286 -16.67 3.52 -1.28
CA ASP A 286 -17.72 2.49 -1.37
C ASP A 286 -18.54 2.28 -0.09
N ALA A 287 -19.83 1.98 -0.24
CA ALA A 287 -20.63 1.51 0.87
C ALA A 287 -20.05 0.22 1.49
N VAL A 288 -19.56 -0.70 0.65
CA VAL A 288 -19.00 -2.00 1.03
C VAL A 288 -17.47 -1.99 0.89
N ASP A 289 -16.77 -2.40 1.94
CA ASP A 289 -15.31 -2.43 2.02
C ASP A 289 -14.69 -3.78 1.62
N GLY A 290 -15.46 -4.86 1.66
CA GLY A 290 -14.99 -6.15 1.17
C GLY A 290 -16.08 -7.23 1.09
N VAL A 291 -15.77 -8.30 0.37
CA VAL A 291 -16.60 -9.51 0.24
C VAL A 291 -15.72 -10.74 0.43
N GLY A 292 -16.02 -11.56 1.43
CA GLY A 292 -15.32 -12.83 1.69
C GLY A 292 -16.29 -13.96 1.99
N VAL A 293 -15.76 -15.12 2.36
CA VAL A 293 -16.55 -16.33 2.66
C VAL A 293 -16.20 -16.86 4.05
N ASN A 294 -17.21 -17.04 4.91
CA ASN A 294 -17.01 -17.57 6.25
C ASN A 294 -16.63 -19.08 6.25
N ALA A 295 -16.37 -19.63 7.43
CA ALA A 295 -16.07 -21.07 7.60
C ALA A 295 -17.23 -22.01 7.20
N ALA A 296 -18.48 -21.54 7.20
CA ALA A 296 -19.65 -22.31 6.76
C ALA A 296 -19.88 -22.31 5.23
N GLY A 297 -19.15 -21.46 4.50
CA GLY A 297 -19.27 -21.27 3.05
C GLY A 297 -20.21 -20.14 2.63
N ASP A 298 -20.78 -19.39 3.57
CA ASP A 298 -21.70 -18.28 3.28
C ASP A 298 -20.92 -16.98 2.98
N PRO A 299 -21.38 -16.16 2.01
CA PRO A 299 -20.75 -14.88 1.70
C PRO A 299 -20.97 -13.85 2.82
N VAL A 300 -19.94 -13.06 3.11
CA VAL A 300 -19.94 -11.98 4.10
C VAL A 300 -19.57 -10.67 3.42
N VAL A 301 -20.45 -9.68 3.57
CA VAL A 301 -20.25 -8.30 3.12
C VAL A 301 -19.73 -7.48 4.30
N VAL A 302 -18.53 -6.91 4.14
CA VAL A 302 -17.83 -6.14 5.16
C VAL A 302 -18.01 -4.64 4.90
N ALA A 303 -18.27 -3.85 5.94
CA ALA A 303 -18.23 -2.39 5.89
C ALA A 303 -17.52 -1.81 7.12
N VAL A 304 -16.61 -0.85 6.92
CA VAL A 304 -15.74 -0.31 7.97
C VAL A 304 -15.90 1.22 8.06
N ARG A 305 -16.22 1.78 9.22
CA ARG A 305 -16.35 3.25 9.42
C ARG A 305 -15.68 3.70 10.70
N GLU A 306 -15.40 4.99 10.83
CA GLU A 306 -14.96 5.59 12.10
C GLU A 306 -16.16 5.64 13.07
N GLU A 307 -17.25 6.30 12.64
CA GLU A 307 -18.57 6.23 13.27
C GLU A 307 -19.59 5.60 12.31
N PHE A 308 -20.20 4.49 12.72
CA PHE A 308 -21.24 3.82 11.95
C PHE A 308 -22.60 4.49 12.22
N GLU A 309 -23.02 5.32 11.27
CA GLU A 309 -24.32 6.01 11.29
C GLU A 309 -25.42 5.28 10.49
N TRP A 310 -26.67 5.71 10.73
CA TRP A 310 -27.88 5.34 9.97
C TRP A 310 -27.71 5.49 8.45
N ARG A 311 -27.03 6.55 8.00
CA ARG A 311 -26.78 6.80 6.57
C ARG A 311 -25.75 5.83 5.97
N SER A 312 -24.76 5.42 6.76
CA SER A 312 -23.80 4.37 6.37
C SER A 312 -24.51 3.01 6.25
N LEU A 313 -25.41 2.70 7.19
CA LEU A 313 -26.24 1.49 7.11
C LEU A 313 -27.17 1.50 5.88
N ALA A 314 -27.83 2.63 5.59
CA ALA A 314 -28.66 2.80 4.40
C ALA A 314 -27.88 2.51 3.11
N ALA A 315 -26.69 3.11 2.95
CA ALA A 315 -25.83 2.92 1.79
C ALA A 315 -25.36 1.45 1.62
N VAL A 316 -25.02 0.77 2.72
CA VAL A 316 -24.63 -0.65 2.72
C VAL A 316 -25.79 -1.52 2.25
N LEU A 317 -27.00 -1.32 2.79
CA LEU A 317 -28.18 -2.10 2.42
C LEU A 317 -28.58 -1.89 0.95
N GLU A 318 -28.49 -0.67 0.43
CA GLU A 318 -28.75 -0.39 -0.99
C GLU A 318 -27.72 -1.03 -1.94
N SER A 319 -26.48 -1.23 -1.46
CA SER A 319 -25.40 -1.91 -2.19
C SER A 319 -25.44 -3.44 -2.10
N LEU A 320 -26.22 -4.04 -1.19
CA LEU A 320 -26.32 -5.50 -1.06
C LEU A 320 -26.82 -6.18 -2.34
N ALA A 321 -27.79 -5.60 -3.06
CA ALA A 321 -28.31 -6.18 -4.29
C ALA A 321 -27.30 -6.11 -5.47
N PRO A 322 -26.63 -4.97 -5.74
CA PRO A 322 -25.49 -4.90 -6.64
C PRO A 322 -24.35 -5.87 -6.30
N VAL A 323 -23.89 -5.91 -5.05
CA VAL A 323 -22.80 -6.81 -4.62
C VAL A 323 -23.24 -8.27 -4.72
N GLY A 324 -24.49 -8.58 -4.37
CA GLY A 324 -25.11 -9.90 -4.53
C GLY A 324 -25.05 -10.44 -5.97
N ALA A 325 -25.20 -9.56 -6.97
CA ALA A 325 -25.07 -9.92 -8.39
C ALA A 325 -23.62 -10.18 -8.82
N LEU A 326 -22.63 -9.64 -8.10
CA LEU A 326 -21.19 -9.81 -8.39
C LEU A 326 -20.56 -11.01 -7.67
N LEU A 327 -21.19 -11.56 -6.62
CA LEU A 327 -20.66 -12.69 -5.83
C LEU A 327 -20.12 -13.86 -6.65
N PRO A 328 -20.79 -14.34 -7.73
CA PRO A 328 -20.28 -15.49 -8.51
C PRO A 328 -18.95 -15.24 -9.21
N VAL A 329 -18.59 -13.97 -9.45
CA VAL A 329 -17.34 -13.58 -10.11
C VAL A 329 -16.28 -13.17 -9.08
N LEU A 330 -16.66 -12.41 -8.05
CA LEU A 330 -15.76 -12.04 -6.94
C LEU A 330 -15.17 -13.27 -6.25
N LEU A 331 -15.97 -14.33 -6.12
CA LEU A 331 -15.63 -15.56 -5.40
C LEU A 331 -15.25 -16.73 -6.32
N ALA A 332 -15.06 -16.49 -7.63
CA ALA A 332 -14.77 -17.56 -8.61
C ALA A 332 -13.55 -18.41 -8.24
N ASP A 333 -12.48 -17.77 -7.73
CA ASP A 333 -11.24 -18.43 -7.31
C ASP A 333 -11.26 -18.92 -5.84
N THR A 334 -12.40 -18.79 -5.15
CA THR A 334 -12.48 -19.11 -3.71
C THR A 334 -12.78 -20.60 -3.51
N ALA A 335 -11.90 -21.29 -2.79
CA ALA A 335 -12.03 -22.72 -2.55
C ALA A 335 -13.37 -23.09 -1.87
N PRO A 336 -13.99 -24.23 -2.22
CA PRO A 336 -15.24 -24.68 -1.61
C PRO A 336 -15.11 -24.91 -0.09
N PRO A 337 -16.23 -24.99 0.67
CA PRO A 337 -17.60 -24.81 0.22
C PRO A 337 -17.92 -23.35 -0.13
N LEU A 338 -18.86 -23.16 -1.08
CA LEU A 338 -19.46 -21.88 -1.43
C LEU A 338 -20.99 -22.03 -1.42
N ARG A 339 -21.69 -21.10 -0.76
CA ARG A 339 -23.15 -21.07 -0.62
C ARG A 339 -23.66 -19.70 -1.06
N LEU A 340 -23.86 -19.54 -2.37
CA LEU A 340 -24.28 -18.28 -2.98
C LEU A 340 -25.76 -17.96 -2.66
N GLY A 341 -26.01 -17.52 -1.43
CA GLY A 341 -27.31 -17.07 -0.91
C GLY A 341 -27.32 -15.60 -0.53
N MET A 342 -28.17 -15.22 0.43
CA MET A 342 -28.15 -13.88 1.02
C MET A 342 -26.85 -13.68 1.81
N PRO A 343 -26.04 -12.64 1.55
CA PRO A 343 -24.83 -12.39 2.32
C PRO A 343 -25.14 -11.97 3.76
N ARG A 344 -24.27 -12.37 4.69
CA ARG A 344 -24.24 -11.86 6.05
C ARG A 344 -23.54 -10.49 6.07
N LEU A 345 -23.95 -9.58 6.94
CA LEU A 345 -23.26 -8.31 7.17
C LEU A 345 -22.21 -8.44 8.28
N LEU A 346 -21.00 -7.95 8.03
CA LEU A 346 -20.00 -7.65 9.06
C LEU A 346 -19.79 -6.13 9.08
N LEU A 347 -20.38 -5.47 10.07
CA LEU A 347 -20.26 -4.02 10.23
C LEU A 347 -19.21 -3.74 11.32
N THR A 348 -18.28 -2.84 11.02
CA THR A 348 -17.07 -2.62 11.81
C THR A 348 -16.87 -1.13 12.03
N ALA A 349 -16.74 -0.69 13.29
CA ALA A 349 -16.42 0.71 13.58
C ALA A 349 -15.86 0.93 14.98
N GLU A 350 -15.19 2.07 15.20
CA GLU A 350 -14.81 2.52 16.54
C GLU A 350 -16.05 2.91 17.35
N ARG A 351 -17.08 3.46 16.70
CA ARG A 351 -18.36 3.86 17.29
C ARG A 351 -19.54 3.42 16.43
N PHE A 352 -20.65 3.06 17.07
CA PHE A 352 -21.94 2.81 16.40
C PHE A 352 -23.00 3.69 17.06
N VAL A 353 -23.83 4.33 16.24
CA VAL A 353 -25.01 5.07 16.74
C VAL A 353 -26.05 4.08 17.27
N ASP A 354 -26.74 4.46 18.36
CA ASP A 354 -27.79 3.63 18.94
C ASP A 354 -28.97 3.40 17.97
N GLY A 355 -29.64 2.25 18.13
CA GLY A 355 -30.85 1.89 17.39
C GLY A 355 -30.64 1.10 16.10
N LEU A 356 -29.42 1.07 15.53
CA LEU A 356 -29.12 0.34 14.30
C LEU A 356 -29.46 -1.16 14.39
N GLU A 357 -29.16 -1.80 15.53
CA GLU A 357 -29.49 -3.21 15.83
C GLU A 357 -31.00 -3.47 15.74
N LYS A 358 -31.85 -2.51 16.15
CA LYS A 358 -33.32 -2.61 16.09
C LYS A 358 -33.87 -2.43 14.67
N ALA A 359 -33.17 -1.71 13.79
CA ALA A 359 -33.52 -1.64 12.39
C ALA A 359 -33.14 -2.94 11.67
N LEU A 360 -31.92 -3.44 11.92
CA LEU A 360 -31.39 -4.69 11.38
C LEU A 360 -32.22 -5.92 11.80
N SER A 361 -32.70 -5.98 13.05
CA SER A 361 -33.50 -7.10 13.54
C SER A 361 -34.88 -7.27 12.88
N ALA A 362 -35.31 -6.31 12.04
CA ALA A 362 -36.53 -6.43 11.22
C ALA A 362 -36.26 -6.89 9.78
N LEU A 363 -34.99 -7.05 9.38
CA LEU A 363 -34.56 -7.48 8.06
C LEU A 363 -34.15 -8.96 8.06
N VAL A 364 -34.30 -9.66 6.93
CA VAL A 364 -33.89 -11.07 6.74
C VAL A 364 -32.37 -11.27 6.59
N VAL A 365 -31.58 -10.25 6.94
CA VAL A 365 -30.13 -10.21 6.74
C VAL A 365 -29.45 -10.42 8.09
N ALA A 366 -28.80 -11.58 8.23
CA ALA A 366 -27.96 -11.87 9.39
C ALA A 366 -26.77 -10.89 9.46
N TYR A 367 -26.43 -10.43 10.65
CA TYR A 367 -25.42 -9.40 10.89
C TYR A 367 -24.55 -9.70 12.11
N GLU A 368 -23.32 -9.19 12.07
CA GLU A 368 -22.41 -9.04 13.21
C GLU A 368 -21.92 -7.58 13.24
N LEU A 369 -21.93 -6.98 14.43
CA LEU A 369 -21.29 -5.69 14.71
C LEU A 369 -20.01 -5.94 15.51
N ARG A 370 -18.87 -5.39 15.04
CA ARG A 370 -17.60 -5.41 15.79
C ARG A 370 -17.10 -4.01 16.10
N ALA A 371 -16.74 -3.79 17.35
CA ALA A 371 -16.01 -2.61 17.77
C ALA A 371 -14.55 -2.72 17.33
N VAL A 372 -14.02 -1.64 16.76
CA VAL A 372 -12.58 -1.52 16.45
C VAL A 372 -11.87 -0.95 17.67
N SER A 373 -10.76 -1.57 18.08
CA SER A 373 -9.92 -1.09 19.17
C SER A 373 -8.43 -1.22 18.85
N GLY A 374 -7.67 -0.15 19.07
CA GLY A 374 -6.22 -0.08 18.86
C GLY A 374 -5.75 1.36 18.75
N GLU A 375 -4.49 1.63 19.07
CA GLU A 375 -3.91 2.96 18.85
C GLU A 375 -3.51 3.16 17.37
N ALA A 376 -3.53 4.41 16.89
CA ALA A 376 -3.27 4.72 15.49
C ALA A 376 -1.81 4.44 15.10
N GLY A 377 -1.58 3.28 14.47
CA GLY A 377 -0.25 2.77 14.10
C GLY A 377 0.11 1.44 14.77
N ALA A 378 -0.66 1.00 15.76
CA ALA A 378 -0.61 -0.36 16.27
C ALA A 378 -1.38 -1.34 15.36
N GLY A 379 -1.26 -2.65 15.64
CA GLY A 379 -2.18 -3.64 15.11
C GLY A 379 -3.61 -3.36 15.59
N VAL A 380 -4.58 -3.55 14.70
CA VAL A 380 -6.00 -3.37 15.02
C VAL A 380 -6.55 -4.63 15.68
N ASP A 381 -7.45 -4.47 16.66
CA ASP A 381 -8.24 -5.55 17.25
C ASP A 381 -9.74 -5.33 16.95
N LEU A 382 -10.48 -6.43 16.77
CA LEU A 382 -11.86 -6.46 16.27
C LEU A 382 -12.76 -7.21 17.27
N VAL A 383 -13.23 -6.49 18.27
CA VAL A 383 -14.02 -7.06 19.38
C VAL A 383 -15.48 -7.18 18.98
N SER A 384 -16.04 -8.40 18.98
CA SER A 384 -17.46 -8.62 18.69
C SER A 384 -18.35 -7.93 19.74
N ARG A 385 -19.28 -7.09 19.27
CA ARG A 385 -20.20 -6.28 20.09
C ARG A 385 -21.59 -6.93 20.19
N SER A 386 -22.13 -7.34 19.05
CA SER A 386 -23.47 -7.93 18.94
C SER A 386 -23.63 -8.67 17.61
N ALA A 387 -24.54 -9.64 17.55
CA ALA A 387 -24.86 -10.38 16.33
C ALA A 387 -26.33 -10.83 16.34
N GLY A 388 -26.90 -11.08 15.16
CA GLY A 388 -28.24 -11.63 15.02
C GLY A 388 -28.48 -12.23 13.64
N GLU A 389 -29.30 -13.27 13.55
CA GLU A 389 -29.62 -13.96 12.29
C GLU A 389 -30.66 -13.20 11.42
N GLY A 390 -31.13 -12.04 11.88
CA GLY A 390 -32.22 -11.29 11.25
C GLY A 390 -33.61 -11.85 11.58
N ALA A 391 -34.64 -11.32 10.91
CA ALA A 391 -36.03 -11.76 11.02
C ALA A 391 -36.35 -12.91 10.05
N GLU A 392 -37.35 -13.74 10.39
CA GLU A 392 -37.80 -14.84 9.52
C GLU A 392 -38.20 -14.36 8.12
N SER A 393 -37.92 -15.19 7.11
CA SER A 393 -38.34 -14.92 5.73
C SER A 393 -39.87 -14.85 5.59
N ARG A 394 -40.36 -13.78 4.94
CA ARG A 394 -41.78 -13.68 4.53
C ARG A 394 -42.06 -14.75 3.47
N PRO A 395 -43.11 -15.59 3.64
CA PRO A 395 -43.44 -16.59 2.63
C PRO A 395 -43.76 -15.89 1.31
N THR A 396 -43.05 -16.24 0.24
CA THR A 396 -43.22 -15.57 -1.05
C THR A 396 -44.68 -15.70 -1.50
N ARG A 397 -45.34 -14.56 -1.78
CA ARG A 397 -46.73 -14.52 -2.25
C ARG A 397 -46.79 -15.21 -3.61
N ARG A 398 -47.03 -16.53 -3.58
CA ARG A 398 -46.98 -17.43 -4.75
C ARG A 398 -48.02 -16.97 -5.75
N GLY A 399 -47.57 -16.17 -6.73
CA GLY A 399 -48.44 -15.36 -7.57
C GLY A 399 -49.52 -16.22 -8.23
N ARG A 400 -50.79 -15.93 -7.93
CA ARG A 400 -51.92 -16.53 -8.65
C ARG A 400 -51.75 -16.19 -10.12
N ARG A 401 -51.26 -17.14 -10.93
CA ARG A 401 -51.25 -17.03 -12.40
C ARG A 401 -52.68 -16.76 -12.85
N ARG A 402 -52.97 -15.49 -13.16
CA ARG A 402 -54.29 -15.03 -13.59
C ARG A 402 -54.57 -15.64 -14.95
N GLY A 403 -55.35 -16.71 -14.98
CA GLY A 403 -55.56 -17.53 -16.17
C GLY A 403 -56.20 -16.73 -17.32
N GLY A 404 -55.37 -16.27 -18.25
CA GLY A 404 -55.78 -15.48 -19.40
C GLY A 404 -56.52 -16.30 -20.45
N ARG A 405 -57.78 -16.69 -20.16
CA ARG A 405 -58.67 -17.29 -21.15
C ARG A 405 -59.13 -16.22 -22.16
N GLY A 406 -58.38 -16.14 -23.27
CA GLY A 406 -58.84 -15.82 -24.64
C GLY A 406 -59.66 -14.55 -24.90
N ARG A 407 -59.22 -13.79 -25.92
CA ARG A 407 -60.13 -13.12 -26.87
C ARG A 407 -59.50 -13.09 -28.26
N SER A 408 -60.33 -13.27 -29.28
CA SER A 408 -59.91 -13.57 -30.65
C SER A 408 -60.48 -12.59 -31.67
N ALA A 409 -59.59 -12.02 -32.49
CA ALA A 409 -59.78 -11.41 -33.81
C ALA A 409 -58.41 -11.53 -34.51
N GLY A 410 -58.21 -11.88 -35.78
CA GLY A 410 -59.06 -11.69 -36.97
C GLY A 410 -58.74 -10.31 -37.54
N GLY A 411 -57.78 -10.09 -38.44
CA GLY A 411 -57.33 -10.83 -39.65
C GLY A 411 -57.44 -9.85 -40.85
N PRO A 412 -57.08 -10.17 -42.12
CA PRO A 412 -56.32 -11.28 -42.70
C PRO A 412 -55.17 -10.80 -43.65
N ALA A 413 -54.68 -11.68 -44.55
CA ALA A 413 -53.87 -11.41 -45.77
C ALA A 413 -52.40 -10.93 -45.60
N SER A 414 -51.44 -11.24 -46.49
CA SER A 414 -51.37 -12.30 -47.54
C SER A 414 -49.93 -12.53 -48.04
N GLU A 415 -49.59 -13.79 -48.33
CA GLU A 415 -48.68 -14.30 -49.37
C GLU A 415 -47.38 -13.54 -49.75
N ALA A 416 -46.23 -14.13 -49.40
CA ALA A 416 -45.05 -14.25 -50.28
C ALA A 416 -44.21 -15.49 -49.88
N ARG A 417 -43.55 -16.12 -50.86
CA ARG A 417 -42.75 -17.38 -50.79
C ARG A 417 -41.53 -17.24 -51.74
N PRO A 418 -40.55 -18.17 -51.77
CA PRO A 418 -40.25 -19.30 -50.87
C PRO A 418 -38.82 -19.09 -50.27
N ASP A 419 -37.72 -19.90 -50.31
CA ASP A 419 -37.27 -21.29 -50.60
C ASP A 419 -35.77 -21.37 -50.12
N VAL A 420 -34.99 -22.46 -49.96
CA VAL A 420 -35.13 -23.94 -49.96
C VAL A 420 -33.85 -24.55 -49.33
N ALA A 421 -33.86 -25.84 -48.92
CA ALA A 421 -32.71 -26.75 -48.69
C ALA A 421 -31.68 -26.48 -47.55
N ASP A 422 -31.01 -27.48 -46.93
CA ASP A 422 -31.25 -28.93 -46.77
C ASP A 422 -30.36 -29.54 -45.64
N GLY A 423 -30.61 -30.80 -45.23
CA GLY A 423 -29.78 -31.63 -44.34
C GLY A 423 -30.48 -32.06 -43.03
N GLU A 424 -31.07 -33.27 -42.87
CA GLU A 424 -30.50 -34.64 -42.78
C GLU A 424 -29.76 -34.96 -41.45
N SER A 425 -29.92 -36.13 -40.79
CA SER A 425 -30.84 -37.29 -40.97
C SER A 425 -30.84 -38.23 -39.71
N ALA A 426 -31.71 -39.26 -39.70
CA ALA A 426 -31.83 -40.41 -38.75
C ALA A 426 -32.19 -40.09 -37.26
N ALA A 427 -33.06 -40.81 -36.52
CA ALA A 427 -33.49 -42.22 -36.43
C ALA A 427 -32.50 -43.13 -35.63
N SER A 428 -32.92 -44.10 -34.79
CA SER A 428 -34.25 -44.71 -34.54
C SER A 428 -34.42 -45.24 -33.08
N GLU A 429 -35.66 -45.63 -32.72
CA GLU A 429 -36.08 -46.82 -31.90
C GLU A 429 -35.50 -47.10 -30.48
N ASP A 430 -36.22 -47.73 -29.54
CA ASP A 430 -37.67 -47.80 -29.22
C ASP A 430 -37.90 -48.45 -27.82
N ALA A 431 -39.16 -48.56 -27.37
CA ALA A 431 -39.70 -49.55 -26.41
C ALA A 431 -39.23 -49.55 -24.92
N GLU A 432 -40.03 -49.98 -23.92
CA GLU A 432 -41.51 -49.99 -23.78
C GLU A 432 -41.95 -50.21 -22.31
N GLY A 433 -43.16 -49.76 -21.97
CA GLY A 433 -44.04 -50.32 -20.91
C GLY A 433 -43.71 -50.07 -19.42
N LEU A 434 -44.65 -50.29 -18.48
CA LEU A 434 -46.13 -50.36 -18.55
C LEU A 434 -46.71 -50.19 -17.13
N ALA A 435 -48.01 -49.90 -16.96
CA ALA A 435 -48.61 -49.51 -15.66
C ALA A 435 -49.83 -50.33 -15.23
N VAL A 436 -49.93 -50.62 -13.92
CA VAL A 436 -51.06 -51.22 -13.16
C VAL A 436 -50.99 -50.62 -11.74
N VAL A 437 -51.98 -50.12 -10.97
CA VAL A 437 -53.46 -49.94 -10.99
C VAL A 437 -54.10 -50.57 -9.73
N GLU A 438 -54.54 -49.71 -8.78
CA GLU A 438 -55.48 -49.94 -7.65
C GLU A 438 -55.10 -51.01 -6.56
N ARG A 439 -55.63 -51.06 -5.32
CA ARG A 439 -56.81 -50.42 -4.64
C ARG A 439 -56.69 -50.47 -3.09
N GLY A 440 -57.47 -49.65 -2.34
CA GLY A 440 -57.73 -49.73 -0.88
C GLY A 440 -57.43 -48.40 -0.14
N LYS A 441 -58.27 -47.75 0.70
CA LYS A 441 -59.27 -48.13 1.75
C LYS A 441 -58.64 -48.79 3.00
N GLU A 442 -58.96 -48.41 4.26
CA GLU A 442 -60.01 -47.49 4.77
C GLU A 442 -59.66 -46.83 6.14
N GLU A 443 -60.63 -46.11 6.73
CA GLU A 443 -60.60 -45.16 7.87
C GLU A 443 -60.20 -45.71 9.28
N GLY A 444 -59.88 -44.83 10.25
CA GLY A 444 -59.94 -45.17 11.69
C GLY A 444 -59.15 -44.30 12.72
N GLU A 445 -59.86 -43.58 13.59
CA GLU A 445 -59.40 -43.05 14.92
C GLU A 445 -59.52 -44.15 16.03
N PRO A 446 -59.20 -43.98 17.35
CA PRO A 446 -58.91 -42.77 18.16
C PRO A 446 -57.74 -42.89 19.21
N ALA A 447 -57.72 -42.02 20.23
CA ALA A 447 -56.62 -41.80 21.22
C ALA A 447 -56.89 -42.30 22.67
N ARG A 448 -55.93 -42.02 23.61
CA ARG A 448 -55.94 -42.12 25.13
C ARG A 448 -55.24 -43.38 25.75
N PRO A 449 -54.97 -43.46 27.09
CA PRO A 449 -54.40 -42.48 28.06
C PRO A 449 -53.45 -43.05 29.19
N MET A 450 -52.85 -42.17 30.04
CA MET A 450 -52.21 -42.42 31.38
C MET A 450 -50.98 -43.37 31.44
N GLY A 451 -50.04 -43.38 32.41
CA GLY A 451 -49.79 -42.77 33.75
C GLY A 451 -49.17 -43.84 34.70
N PRO A 452 -48.79 -43.63 36.00
CA PRO A 452 -48.31 -42.44 36.75
C PRO A 452 -47.15 -42.72 37.79
N ARG A 453 -46.74 -41.69 38.59
CA ARG A 453 -45.96 -41.74 39.87
C ARG A 453 -44.47 -42.20 39.81
N SER A 454 -43.58 -41.88 40.77
CA SER A 454 -43.64 -41.41 42.19
C SER A 454 -42.47 -40.44 42.52
N GLU A 455 -42.61 -39.37 43.34
CA GLU A 455 -42.39 -39.23 44.82
C GLU A 455 -40.94 -39.55 45.31
N ALA A 456 -40.28 -38.86 46.27
CA ALA A 456 -40.72 -37.82 47.23
C ALA A 456 -39.54 -36.94 47.81
N ARG A 457 -39.90 -35.82 48.47
CA ARG A 457 -39.17 -35.03 49.52
C ARG A 457 -37.81 -34.36 49.18
N GLY A 458 -37.47 -33.18 49.73
CA GLY A 458 -38.24 -32.20 50.54
C GLY A 458 -37.34 -31.37 51.48
N GLU A 459 -37.78 -30.13 51.82
CA GLU A 459 -37.57 -29.35 53.08
C GLU A 459 -36.12 -29.15 53.63
N ASP A 460 -35.64 -28.00 54.13
CA ASP A 460 -36.15 -26.63 54.35
C ASP A 460 -34.95 -25.66 54.53
N GLY A 461 -35.15 -24.33 54.57
CA GLY A 461 -34.11 -23.39 55.04
C GLY A 461 -34.26 -21.90 54.69
N GLU A 462 -34.90 -21.12 55.57
CA GLU A 462 -34.87 -19.64 55.54
C GLU A 462 -33.56 -19.07 56.14
N GLY A 463 -33.16 -17.82 55.84
CA GLY A 463 -32.07 -17.18 56.62
C GLY A 463 -31.32 -15.95 56.06
N GLU A 464 -31.96 -14.79 56.04
CA GLU A 464 -31.40 -13.45 56.41
C GLU A 464 -29.92 -13.02 56.12
N ARG A 465 -29.80 -11.86 55.43
CA ARG A 465 -28.87 -10.70 55.69
C ARG A 465 -27.33 -10.91 55.74
N GLY A 466 -26.55 -10.15 54.93
CA GLY A 466 -25.08 -10.04 55.17
C GLY A 466 -24.24 -9.06 54.32
N ARG A 467 -24.04 -7.83 54.80
CA ARG A 467 -23.29 -6.71 54.18
C ARG A 467 -21.77 -6.92 53.92
N GLY A 468 -21.36 -7.24 52.68
CA GLY A 468 -20.28 -6.61 51.87
C GLY A 468 -18.86 -6.25 52.40
N ARG A 469 -18.14 -5.44 51.58
CA ARG A 469 -16.84 -4.75 51.78
C ARG A 469 -15.47 -5.52 51.72
N ARG A 470 -14.80 -5.32 50.56
CA ARG A 470 -13.51 -4.59 50.37
C ARG A 470 -12.15 -5.20 50.81
N ARG A 471 -11.14 -4.93 49.95
CA ARG A 471 -9.66 -5.01 50.07
C ARG A 471 -9.05 -6.35 49.63
N ARG A 472 -7.89 -6.47 48.95
CA ARG A 472 -6.69 -5.66 48.58
C ARG A 472 -5.42 -6.29 49.20
N ARG A 473 -4.35 -6.31 48.40
CA ARG A 473 -2.95 -6.74 48.63
C ARG A 473 -2.67 -8.21 48.24
N SER A 474 -1.68 -8.59 47.42
CA SER A 474 -0.44 -7.99 46.83
C SER A 474 0.90 -8.29 47.54
N ARG A 475 1.84 -8.87 46.79
CA ARG A 475 3.27 -9.12 47.14
C ARG A 475 3.44 -10.21 48.25
N ARG A 476 4.59 -10.88 48.44
CA ARG A 476 5.97 -10.63 47.97
C ARG A 476 6.86 -11.89 48.03
N GLY A 477 7.63 -12.18 46.97
CA GLY A 477 8.85 -13.03 46.98
C GLY A 477 8.68 -14.54 47.27
N GLY A 478 9.72 -15.39 47.07
CA GLY A 478 10.93 -15.19 46.26
C GLY A 478 12.25 -15.82 46.78
N ARG A 479 12.99 -16.49 45.88
CA ARG A 479 14.40 -16.99 45.96
C ARG A 479 14.70 -18.24 46.84
N GLY A 480 15.79 -18.93 46.46
CA GLY A 480 16.26 -20.24 46.95
C GLY A 480 16.04 -21.32 45.87
N ALA A 481 16.97 -21.70 44.98
CA ALA A 481 18.42 -21.50 44.81
C ALA A 481 19.36 -22.45 45.61
N GLY A 482 20.02 -23.37 44.88
CA GLY A 482 21.20 -24.15 45.29
C GLY A 482 20.93 -25.60 45.73
N GLY A 483 21.75 -26.55 45.26
CA GLY A 483 21.80 -27.93 45.77
C GLY A 483 21.94 -29.02 44.70
N ASP A 484 23.18 -29.41 44.39
CA ASP A 484 23.53 -30.56 43.54
C ASP A 484 23.36 -31.90 44.28
N VAL A 485 23.33 -33.02 43.54
CA VAL A 485 24.07 -34.28 43.82
C VAL A 485 23.90 -35.27 42.65
N GLU A 486 24.83 -36.23 42.55
CA GLU A 486 25.10 -37.11 41.41
C GLU A 486 24.07 -38.25 41.18
N ALA A 487 24.18 -38.83 39.98
CA ALA A 487 23.99 -40.24 39.61
C ALA A 487 22.96 -41.11 40.37
N ASP A 488 22.04 -41.71 39.60
CA ASP A 488 22.27 -43.11 39.24
C ASP A 488 21.53 -43.51 37.95
N ALA A 489 22.01 -44.59 37.31
CA ALA A 489 21.29 -45.25 36.23
C ALA A 489 21.19 -46.76 36.53
N PRO A 490 20.02 -47.36 36.31
CA PRO A 490 20.05 -48.66 35.67
C PRO A 490 19.06 -48.78 34.50
N SER A 491 19.52 -49.46 33.47
CA SER A 491 18.70 -49.93 32.35
C SER A 491 17.81 -51.11 32.76
N ARG A 492 16.65 -51.25 32.11
CA ARG A 492 16.06 -52.58 31.88
C ARG A 492 15.05 -52.62 30.73
N GLU A 493 15.05 -53.77 30.06
CA GLU A 493 13.95 -54.51 29.41
C GLU A 493 12.56 -53.81 29.36
N GLY A 494 11.84 -53.71 28.23
CA GLY A 494 12.00 -54.28 26.88
C GLY A 494 10.64 -54.73 26.31
N ARG A 495 10.63 -55.48 25.19
CA ARG A 495 9.52 -56.37 24.73
C ARG A 495 8.29 -55.69 24.06
N ASP A 496 7.57 -56.24 23.05
CA ASP A 496 7.80 -57.16 21.89
C ASP A 496 6.72 -56.84 20.82
N GLY A 497 6.86 -57.31 19.57
CA GLY A 497 5.88 -57.16 18.46
C GLY A 497 6.51 -56.54 17.19
N GLN A 498 6.78 -57.22 16.06
CA GLN A 498 6.21 -58.44 15.45
C GLN A 498 4.72 -58.31 15.11
N ASP A 499 4.24 -58.49 13.86
CA ASP A 499 4.83 -59.00 12.60
C ASP A 499 4.31 -58.20 11.37
N GLY A 500 4.81 -58.31 10.14
CA GLY A 500 5.95 -59.09 9.59
C GLY A 500 5.79 -59.38 8.07
N SER A 501 6.90 -59.74 7.40
CA SER A 501 7.03 -60.13 5.97
C SER A 501 6.71 -59.05 4.90
N GLY A 502 7.28 -59.09 3.70
CA GLY A 502 8.39 -59.92 3.19
C GLY A 502 8.48 -59.92 1.65
N GLY A 503 9.68 -59.78 1.09
CA GLY A 503 9.89 -59.79 -0.37
C GLY A 503 11.33 -59.53 -0.79
N GLU A 504 12.11 -60.59 -1.05
CA GLU A 504 13.47 -60.48 -1.59
C GLU A 504 13.46 -60.24 -3.11
N GLY A 505 14.45 -59.48 -3.61
CA GLY A 505 14.54 -59.12 -5.03
C GLY A 505 15.94 -58.65 -5.44
N THR A 506 16.92 -59.56 -5.46
CA THR A 506 18.33 -59.25 -5.77
C THR A 506 18.55 -58.74 -7.20
N ARG A 507 19.29 -57.63 -7.37
CA ARG A 507 20.31 -57.46 -8.43
C ARG A 507 21.21 -56.23 -8.18
N GLY A 508 22.41 -56.25 -8.76
CA GLY A 508 23.50 -55.31 -8.50
C GLY A 508 23.51 -54.03 -9.36
N PRO A 509 24.58 -53.22 -9.24
CA PRO A 509 24.58 -51.81 -9.66
C PRO A 509 24.76 -51.57 -11.16
N ARG A 510 24.19 -50.46 -11.63
CA ARG A 510 24.54 -49.71 -12.84
C ARG A 510 24.61 -48.24 -12.40
N ARG A 511 25.78 -47.61 -12.43
CA ARG A 511 26.39 -46.94 -13.60
C ARG A 511 25.42 -45.98 -14.28
N PHE A 512 25.76 -44.69 -14.23
CA PHE A 512 25.32 -43.70 -15.20
C PHE A 512 25.80 -44.13 -16.59
N GLU A 513 24.98 -43.90 -17.60
CA GLU A 513 25.39 -43.84 -19.01
C GLU A 513 24.98 -42.47 -19.55
N GLU A 514 25.84 -41.92 -20.39
CA GLU A 514 25.67 -40.58 -20.97
C GLU A 514 24.63 -40.65 -22.10
N VAL A 515 23.75 -39.64 -22.19
CA VAL A 515 22.93 -39.43 -23.39
C VAL A 515 23.38 -38.11 -24.01
N SER A 516 24.21 -38.25 -25.04
CA SER A 516 24.67 -37.14 -25.87
C SER A 516 23.52 -36.56 -26.70
N LEU A 517 23.71 -35.33 -27.20
CA LEU A 517 23.05 -34.83 -28.39
C LEU A 517 23.20 -35.83 -29.56
N MET A 518 22.26 -35.73 -30.51
CA MET A 518 22.07 -36.45 -31.79
C MET A 518 20.92 -37.48 -31.76
N ASP A 519 19.71 -36.99 -32.04
CA ASP A 519 18.82 -37.56 -33.07
C ASP A 519 17.69 -36.54 -33.36
N LEU A 520 17.92 -35.73 -34.41
CA LEU A 520 16.88 -35.13 -35.25
C LEU A 520 16.48 -36.20 -36.31
N ASP A 521 15.41 -36.13 -37.11
CA ASP A 521 14.49 -35.03 -37.45
C ASP A 521 13.14 -35.61 -37.98
N ASP A 522 12.47 -34.87 -38.87
CA ASP A 522 11.29 -35.19 -39.70
C ASP A 522 9.91 -35.08 -38.99
N GLY A 523 9.05 -34.11 -39.31
CA GLY A 523 9.12 -32.99 -40.27
C GLY A 523 7.73 -32.34 -40.42
N LEU A 524 7.45 -31.35 -41.28
CA LEU A 524 8.22 -30.62 -42.31
C LEU A 524 7.68 -29.17 -42.39
N GLY A 525 8.49 -28.17 -42.75
CA GLY A 525 7.99 -26.78 -42.87
C GLY A 525 8.97 -25.66 -43.26
N ALA A 526 10.05 -25.97 -44.00
CA ALA A 526 11.03 -24.98 -44.51
C ALA A 526 10.49 -24.20 -45.75
N SER A 527 11.15 -23.18 -46.33
CA SER A 527 12.45 -22.49 -46.10
C SER A 527 12.23 -20.96 -46.27
N GLU A 528 13.18 -20.00 -46.20
CA GLU A 528 14.66 -19.92 -46.15
C GLU A 528 15.03 -18.95 -44.98
N GLU A 529 16.22 -18.87 -44.35
CA GLU A 529 17.64 -19.01 -44.73
C GLU A 529 18.18 -17.85 -45.61
N GLU A 530 19.36 -17.26 -45.39
CA GLU A 530 20.47 -17.61 -44.47
C GLU A 530 21.23 -16.37 -43.91
N GLU A 531 22.30 -16.60 -43.15
CA GLU A 531 23.05 -15.67 -42.28
C GLU A 531 23.85 -14.53 -42.97
N SER A 532 24.34 -13.54 -42.19
CA SER A 532 25.80 -13.40 -41.90
C SER A 532 26.21 -12.13 -41.11
N VAL A 533 26.98 -12.35 -40.04
CA VAL A 533 28.11 -11.57 -39.46
C VAL A 533 28.24 -10.05 -39.71
N GLY A 534 28.37 -9.28 -38.63
CA GLY A 534 28.93 -7.92 -38.61
C GLY A 534 28.31 -7.05 -37.51
N GLY A 535 29.01 -6.19 -36.78
CA GLY A 535 30.26 -5.49 -37.13
C GLY A 535 29.95 -3.99 -37.21
N GLY A 536 29.91 -3.30 -36.07
CA GLY A 536 29.23 -2.00 -35.96
C GLY A 536 29.98 -0.79 -36.57
N GLU A 537 29.22 0.21 -37.04
CA GLU A 537 29.77 1.55 -37.30
C GLU A 537 28.84 2.69 -36.85
N ARG A 538 29.37 3.62 -36.05
CA ARG A 538 28.67 4.85 -35.65
C ARG A 538 28.64 5.86 -36.82
N ARG A 539 27.58 5.90 -37.63
CA ARG A 539 27.41 6.97 -38.66
C ARG A 539 26.11 7.78 -38.57
N ARG A 540 26.07 8.66 -37.56
CA ARG A 540 25.35 9.96 -37.68
C ARG A 540 25.83 10.70 -38.93
N ARG A 541 24.93 11.30 -39.73
CA ARG A 541 25.17 12.53 -40.52
C ARG A 541 23.85 13.01 -41.20
N PRO A 542 23.71 14.32 -41.54
CA PRO A 542 24.48 15.48 -41.09
C PRO A 542 23.61 16.64 -40.54
N ARG A 543 24.11 17.34 -39.51
CA ARG A 543 23.66 18.72 -39.21
C ARG A 543 24.15 19.68 -40.32
N ARG A 544 23.29 20.59 -40.79
CA ARG A 544 23.66 21.95 -41.23
C ARG A 544 22.75 22.95 -40.50
N ARG A 545 23.21 23.94 -39.70
CA ARG A 545 24.53 24.57 -39.40
C ARG A 545 24.90 25.82 -40.23
N SER A 546 24.12 26.88 -40.10
CA SER A 546 24.66 28.20 -39.69
C SER A 546 24.58 28.24 -38.15
N ARG A 547 25.64 28.46 -37.36
CA ARG A 547 26.62 29.58 -37.27
C ARG A 547 25.99 30.89 -36.80
N ARG A 548 26.64 31.71 -35.97
CA ARG A 548 27.75 31.57 -34.98
C ARG A 548 27.97 33.00 -34.48
N GLY A 549 27.85 33.26 -33.18
CA GLY A 549 27.82 34.63 -32.65
C GLY A 549 29.04 35.52 -32.94
N GLY A 550 28.84 36.81 -32.70
CA GLY A 550 29.93 37.75 -32.42
C GLY A 550 29.83 39.12 -33.11
N SER A 551 29.71 40.15 -32.27
CA SER A 551 30.32 41.48 -32.41
C SER A 551 29.79 42.51 -33.44
N ASP A 552 29.78 43.76 -32.95
CA ASP A 552 29.91 45.04 -33.67
C ASP A 552 28.75 45.61 -34.50
N GLY A 553 27.85 46.31 -33.81
CA GLY A 553 27.14 47.47 -34.35
C GLY A 553 27.98 48.76 -34.23
N ARG A 554 28.95 48.98 -35.13
CA ARG A 554 29.78 50.20 -35.15
C ARG A 554 29.11 51.34 -35.95
N LYS A 555 29.48 52.59 -35.65
CA LYS A 555 28.87 53.82 -36.18
C LYS A 555 28.84 53.93 -37.72
N GLY A 556 27.63 54.13 -38.26
CA GLY A 556 27.26 55.20 -39.21
C GLY A 556 27.62 55.06 -40.70
N GLY A 557 26.84 55.72 -41.59
CA GLY A 557 27.28 55.94 -42.98
C GLY A 557 26.22 56.11 -44.09
N ALA A 558 25.38 57.16 -44.02
CA ALA A 558 24.87 57.95 -45.16
C ALA A 558 24.08 57.33 -46.36
N ASN A 559 23.05 58.07 -46.78
CA ASN A 559 22.39 58.13 -48.10
C ASN A 559 21.57 56.90 -48.59
N GLY A 560 20.43 57.07 -49.27
CA GLY A 560 19.68 58.31 -49.54
C GLY A 560 18.81 58.23 -50.81
N SER A 561 17.66 58.92 -50.81
CA SER A 561 16.64 58.97 -51.88
C SER A 561 15.91 57.65 -52.22
N GLY A 562 14.64 57.65 -52.63
CA GLY A 562 13.70 58.79 -52.68
C GLY A 562 12.33 58.45 -53.28
N SER A 563 11.42 59.43 -53.18
CA SER A 563 10.19 59.68 -53.98
C SER A 563 9.07 58.62 -54.08
N ASP A 564 7.84 59.11 -53.81
CA ASP A 564 6.63 59.02 -54.64
C ASP A 564 6.06 57.63 -55.05
N SER A 565 4.75 57.36 -54.98
CA SER A 565 3.60 58.27 -54.78
C SER A 565 2.32 57.57 -54.28
N LYS A 566 1.36 58.38 -53.80
CA LYS A 566 -0.09 58.07 -53.68
C LYS A 566 -0.71 57.82 -55.09
N PRO A 567 -1.88 57.15 -55.28
CA PRO A 567 -3.18 57.34 -54.58
C PRO A 567 -3.76 56.04 -53.97
N GLU A 568 -4.81 55.99 -53.13
CA GLU A 568 -6.04 56.80 -52.92
C GLU A 568 -7.24 56.42 -53.83
N VAL A 569 -8.48 56.60 -53.33
CA VAL A 569 -9.81 56.25 -53.93
C VAL A 569 -10.27 54.79 -53.78
N LYS A 570 -11.56 54.42 -53.57
CA LYS A 570 -12.70 54.97 -52.76
C LYS A 570 -13.96 54.08 -52.93
N ASP A 571 -14.84 54.03 -51.92
CA ASP A 571 -16.27 53.57 -51.98
C ASP A 571 -16.51 52.08 -52.43
N GLY A 572 -17.65 51.39 -52.22
CA GLY A 572 -18.79 51.61 -51.32
C GLY A 572 -20.05 50.74 -51.61
N ALA A 573 -20.55 50.02 -50.59
CA ALA A 573 -21.94 49.53 -50.36
C ALA A 573 -22.63 48.44 -51.25
N GLY A 574 -23.34 47.50 -50.59
CA GLY A 574 -24.44 46.66 -51.10
C GLY A 574 -24.04 45.32 -51.76
N SER A 575 -24.87 44.25 -51.77
CA SER A 575 -26.16 43.97 -51.10
C SER A 575 -26.47 42.44 -51.06
N GLU A 576 -27.65 42.04 -50.55
CA GLU A 576 -28.24 40.69 -50.60
C GLU A 576 -28.43 40.15 -52.06
N GLU A 577 -28.73 38.87 -52.37
CA GLU A 577 -29.27 37.72 -51.60
C GLU A 577 -29.02 36.32 -52.29
N GLU A 578 -29.32 35.22 -51.57
CA GLU A 578 -29.62 33.80 -51.97
C GLU A 578 -28.68 32.85 -52.79
N ALA A 579 -28.59 31.62 -52.25
CA ALA A 579 -28.61 30.27 -52.87
C ALA A 579 -27.44 29.69 -53.72
N GLY A 580 -27.00 28.46 -53.35
CA GLY A 580 -26.51 27.44 -54.31
C GLY A 580 -25.26 26.64 -53.93
N GLU A 581 -25.42 25.32 -53.79
CA GLU A 581 -24.42 24.27 -53.54
C GLU A 581 -23.04 24.38 -54.26
N ALA A 582 -21.94 24.18 -53.52
CA ALA A 582 -20.81 23.28 -53.91
C ALA A 582 -19.76 23.14 -52.78
N LEU A 583 -18.93 22.09 -52.86
CA LEU A 583 -17.79 21.83 -51.97
C LEU A 583 -16.55 22.62 -52.37
N SER A 584 -15.85 23.22 -51.40
CA SER A 584 -14.40 23.45 -51.45
C SER A 584 -13.78 23.31 -50.06
N GLU A 585 -12.59 22.74 -50.00
CA GLU A 585 -11.71 22.75 -48.83
C GLU A 585 -10.93 24.09 -48.78
N ASP A 586 -10.01 24.22 -47.81
CA ASP A 586 -9.15 25.40 -47.55
C ASP A 586 -9.86 26.70 -47.09
N ASP A 587 -10.04 26.83 -45.77
CA ASP A 587 -10.09 28.13 -45.08
C ASP A 587 -9.27 28.05 -43.77
N LEU A 588 -7.95 28.08 -43.92
CA LEU A 588 -6.99 28.08 -42.82
C LEU A 588 -6.72 29.53 -42.38
N VAL A 589 -7.03 29.85 -41.13
CA VAL A 589 -6.71 31.16 -40.55
C VAL A 589 -5.19 31.33 -40.46
N ASP A 590 -4.65 32.27 -41.24
CA ASP A 590 -3.22 32.59 -41.26
C ASP A 590 -2.71 33.01 -39.87
N ALA A 591 -1.57 32.43 -39.47
CA ALA A 591 -1.04 32.58 -38.11
C ALA A 591 -0.44 33.97 -37.81
N ASP A 592 -0.26 34.81 -38.82
CA ASP A 592 0.44 36.09 -38.69
C ASP A 592 -0.39 37.18 -38.00
N ASP A 593 -1.71 37.22 -38.20
CA ASP A 593 -2.61 38.25 -37.60
C ASP A 593 -2.66 38.19 -36.06
N LEU A 594 -2.47 37.01 -35.46
CA LEU A 594 -2.38 36.86 -34.00
C LEU A 594 -1.11 37.51 -33.42
N SER A 595 -0.07 37.69 -34.22
CA SER A 595 1.19 38.30 -33.78
C SER A 595 1.03 39.81 -33.51
N GLU A 596 0.25 40.53 -34.32
CA GLU A 596 0.03 41.98 -34.14
C GLU A 596 -0.91 42.31 -32.97
N ILE A 597 -1.73 41.34 -32.55
CA ILE A 597 -2.60 41.45 -31.36
C ILE A 597 -1.78 41.24 -30.09
N LEU A 598 -0.89 40.23 -30.05
CA LEU A 598 -0.03 39.96 -28.90
C LEU A 598 1.07 41.03 -28.71
N ALA A 599 1.55 41.65 -29.78
CA ALA A 599 2.56 42.72 -29.74
C ALA A 599 2.10 44.01 -29.04
N ARG A 600 0.79 44.20 -28.78
CA ARG A 600 0.22 45.41 -28.16
C ARG A 600 -0.07 45.30 -26.66
N LEU A 601 0.37 44.22 -26.00
CA LEU A 601 -0.14 43.83 -24.68
C LEU A 601 0.93 43.67 -23.57
N ALA A 602 2.13 44.20 -23.77
CA ALA A 602 3.28 43.95 -22.89
C ALA A 602 4.14 45.20 -22.58
N ASP A 603 3.53 46.28 -22.07
CA ASP A 603 4.26 47.52 -21.73
C ASP A 603 3.63 48.31 -20.55
N ASP A 604 2.95 47.64 -19.62
CA ASP A 604 2.33 48.28 -18.44
C ASP A 604 2.28 47.33 -17.22
N ALA A 605 3.40 47.20 -16.52
CA ALA A 605 3.53 46.45 -15.27
C ALA A 605 4.49 47.19 -14.30
N PRO A 606 4.05 47.56 -13.08
CA PRO A 606 4.85 48.38 -12.19
C PRO A 606 6.00 47.61 -11.53
N GLU A 607 7.16 48.26 -11.42
CA GLU A 607 8.32 47.78 -10.68
C GLU A 607 8.01 47.65 -9.17
N PHE A 608 8.66 46.70 -8.49
CA PHE A 608 8.48 46.45 -7.07
C PHE A 608 9.84 46.33 -6.38
N ASP A 609 10.22 47.35 -5.61
CA ASP A 609 11.48 47.38 -4.86
C ASP A 609 11.52 46.29 -3.79
N GLY A 610 12.48 45.37 -3.91
CA GLY A 610 12.80 44.38 -2.88
C GLY A 610 13.91 44.90 -1.95
N PRO A 611 13.75 44.86 -0.61
CA PRO A 611 14.79 45.29 0.31
C PRO A 611 15.97 44.30 0.37
N GLU A 612 17.17 44.83 0.53
CA GLU A 612 18.41 44.04 0.63
C GLU A 612 18.59 43.35 2.00
N GLY A 613 19.34 42.24 2.00
CA GLY A 613 20.20 41.86 3.13
C GLY A 613 19.53 41.28 4.39
N GLY A 614 19.21 39.98 4.36
CA GLY A 614 18.92 39.20 5.57
C GLY A 614 19.29 37.72 5.40
N GLU A 615 20.27 37.24 6.15
CA GLU A 615 20.61 35.81 6.21
C GLU A 615 19.55 35.05 7.02
N ILE A 616 18.77 34.19 6.37
CA ILE A 616 17.79 33.33 7.05
C ILE A 616 18.50 32.05 7.50
N SER A 617 18.87 32.02 8.78
CA SER A 617 19.21 30.77 9.47
C SER A 617 17.94 29.94 9.62
N TYR A 618 17.93 28.74 9.02
CA TYR A 618 16.86 27.76 9.26
C TYR A 618 17.21 26.90 10.47
N ASP A 619 16.63 27.24 11.62
CA ASP A 619 16.62 26.35 12.78
C ASP A 619 15.59 25.21 12.60
N ASP A 620 15.85 24.09 13.26
CA ASP A 620 15.20 22.78 13.05
C ASP A 620 13.90 22.67 13.89
N GLU A 621 12.97 23.61 13.75
CA GLU A 621 11.75 23.71 14.57
C GLU A 621 10.63 22.71 14.15
N GLU A 622 10.67 21.50 14.71
CA GLU A 622 9.46 20.67 14.90
C GLU A 622 8.70 21.07 16.19
N GLU A 623 8.24 22.32 16.32
CA GLU A 623 7.15 22.66 17.25
C GLU A 623 5.79 22.63 16.53
N VAL A 624 4.79 22.05 17.21
CA VAL A 624 3.46 21.80 16.63
C VAL A 624 2.50 22.92 17.02
N GLU A 625 2.00 23.69 16.04
CA GLU A 625 0.89 24.62 16.22
C GLU A 625 -0.43 23.86 16.45
N ASP A 626 -0.66 23.49 17.71
CA ASP A 626 -1.85 22.79 18.21
C ASP A 626 -3.04 23.76 18.39
N GLU A 627 -3.59 24.27 17.28
CA GLU A 627 -4.78 25.14 17.27
C GLU A 627 -6.09 24.37 17.61
N GLY A 628 -6.23 23.96 18.88
CA GLY A 628 -7.56 23.71 19.46
C GLY A 628 -7.66 22.70 20.61
N ASP A 629 -7.42 23.11 21.86
CA ASP A 629 -8.52 23.61 22.72
C ASP A 629 -8.04 24.19 24.08
N SER A 630 -8.80 25.15 24.61
CA SER A 630 -8.83 25.63 26.00
C SER A 630 -7.55 26.27 26.60
N SER A 631 -7.63 27.57 26.91
CA SER A 631 -6.61 28.29 27.70
C SER A 631 -6.43 27.76 29.14
N VAL A 632 -7.41 26.99 29.64
CA VAL A 632 -7.42 26.37 30.97
C VAL A 632 -6.35 25.29 31.11
N ALA A 633 -5.99 24.59 30.03
CA ALA A 633 -4.95 23.56 30.04
C ALA A 633 -3.55 24.15 30.28
N ARG A 634 -3.22 25.25 29.58
CA ARG A 634 -1.92 25.93 29.68
C ARG A 634 -1.68 26.48 31.09
N ALA A 635 -2.68 27.15 31.68
CA ALA A 635 -2.63 27.65 33.06
C ALA A 635 -2.41 26.55 34.12
N ASN A 636 -2.96 25.34 33.92
CA ASN A 636 -2.75 24.18 34.79
C ASN A 636 -1.36 23.52 34.61
N ARG A 637 -0.67 23.77 33.48
CA ARG A 637 0.69 23.29 33.23
C ARG A 637 1.72 24.19 33.93
N ASP A 638 1.59 25.51 33.75
CA ASP A 638 2.52 26.50 34.33
C ASP A 638 2.48 26.52 35.86
N SER A 639 1.28 26.38 36.44
CA SER A 639 1.11 26.31 37.90
C SER A 639 1.66 25.01 38.51
N ARG A 640 1.75 23.91 37.75
CA ARG A 640 2.44 22.68 38.18
C ARG A 640 3.96 22.79 38.05
N ASN A 641 4.46 23.43 37.00
CA ASN A 641 5.91 23.61 36.81
C ASN A 641 6.50 24.55 37.87
N ARG A 642 5.81 25.65 38.22
CA ARG A 642 6.23 26.55 39.32
C ARG A 642 6.24 25.89 40.71
N ALA A 643 5.55 24.77 40.89
CA ALA A 643 5.54 24.01 42.14
C ALA A 643 6.67 22.95 42.25
N ARG A 644 7.60 22.90 41.29
CA ARG A 644 8.69 21.91 41.21
C ARG A 644 10.10 22.49 41.04
N GLY A 645 10.29 23.78 41.31
CA GLY A 645 11.61 24.40 41.39
C GLY A 645 12.40 23.94 42.63
N GLY A 646 12.95 22.73 42.56
CA GLY A 646 14.07 22.29 43.40
C GLY A 646 15.34 22.29 42.57
N GLU A 647 16.47 22.65 43.18
CA GLU A 647 17.76 22.77 42.50
C GLU A 647 18.23 21.41 41.96
N VAL A 648 18.53 21.38 40.65
CA VAL A 648 19.24 20.30 39.96
C VAL A 648 20.30 21.00 39.10
N GLU A 649 21.54 20.57 39.21
CA GLU A 649 22.69 21.28 38.64
C GLU A 649 22.75 21.10 37.11
N ASP A 650 22.95 22.21 36.39
CA ASP A 650 22.81 22.30 34.93
C ASP A 650 24.11 21.90 34.19
N GLU A 651 24.59 20.69 34.46
CA GLU A 651 25.77 20.09 33.77
C GLU A 651 25.46 19.65 32.33
N GLY A 652 24.21 19.81 31.87
CA GLY A 652 23.72 19.30 30.58
C GLY A 652 23.96 20.21 29.36
N ARG A 653 24.68 21.33 29.50
CA ARG A 653 24.88 22.29 28.40
C ARG A 653 25.84 21.74 27.35
N SER A 654 25.26 21.21 26.26
CA SER A 654 25.99 20.83 25.04
C SER A 654 27.03 21.89 24.69
N GLN A 655 28.30 21.50 24.63
CA GLN A 655 29.36 22.37 24.15
C GLN A 655 29.02 22.89 22.74
N PRO A 656 29.43 24.11 22.37
CA PRO A 656 29.30 24.58 21.00
C PRO A 656 30.02 23.60 20.09
N ARG A 657 29.31 23.06 19.08
CA ARG A 657 29.87 22.07 18.16
C ARG A 657 31.11 22.67 17.51
N LYS A 658 32.24 21.98 17.65
CA LYS A 658 33.49 22.37 17.00
C LYS A 658 33.43 21.97 15.53
N ARG A 659 34.04 22.78 14.67
CA ARG A 659 34.43 22.30 13.33
C ARG A 659 35.54 21.27 13.50
N SER A 660 35.60 20.31 12.59
CA SER A 660 36.62 19.26 12.56
C SER A 660 37.33 19.19 11.21
N ALA A 661 38.51 18.58 11.21
CA ALA A 661 39.26 18.19 10.02
C ALA A 661 39.18 16.66 9.83
N ILE A 662 39.09 16.19 8.58
CA ILE A 662 39.15 14.76 8.26
C ILE A 662 40.22 14.51 7.19
N LEU A 663 41.12 13.56 7.47
CA LEU A 663 42.14 13.04 6.60
C LEU A 663 41.79 11.59 6.21
N VAL A 664 41.86 11.28 4.91
CA VAL A 664 41.29 10.06 4.31
C VAL A 664 42.30 9.39 3.39
N HIS A 665 42.45 8.07 3.50
CA HIS A 665 43.27 7.29 2.57
C HIS A 665 42.67 7.30 1.16
N ALA A 666 43.53 7.23 0.14
CA ALA A 666 43.18 7.21 -1.28
C ALA A 666 42.51 5.90 -1.76
N ASP A 667 41.49 5.40 -1.04
CA ASP A 667 40.72 4.22 -1.40
C ASP A 667 39.19 4.41 -1.17
N PRO A 668 38.33 3.60 -1.84
CA PRO A 668 36.88 3.76 -1.76
C PRO A 668 36.26 3.48 -0.38
N ASP A 669 36.81 2.54 0.41
CA ASP A 669 36.28 2.14 1.71
C ASP A 669 36.51 3.24 2.75
N SER A 670 37.77 3.69 2.86
CA SER A 670 38.15 4.81 3.73
C SER A 670 37.40 6.08 3.38
N LEU A 671 37.18 6.34 2.08
CA LEU A 671 36.40 7.48 1.60
C LEU A 671 34.92 7.39 1.97
N LEU A 672 34.29 6.22 1.83
CA LEU A 672 32.90 6.00 2.25
C LEU A 672 32.73 6.14 3.77
N ALA A 673 33.64 5.57 4.56
CA ALA A 673 33.68 5.71 6.01
C ALA A 673 33.84 7.19 6.42
N ALA A 674 34.78 7.93 5.81
CA ALA A 674 35.00 9.34 6.07
C ALA A 674 33.80 10.23 5.69
N ILE A 675 33.09 9.93 4.60
CA ILE A 675 31.85 10.62 4.21
C ILE A 675 30.76 10.42 5.27
N LEU A 676 30.66 9.23 5.87
CA LEU A 676 29.69 8.95 6.92
C LEU A 676 30.03 9.64 8.25
N LEU A 677 31.31 9.63 8.65
CA LEU A 677 31.82 10.38 9.80
C LEU A 677 31.55 11.90 9.64
N ALA A 678 31.83 12.44 8.46
CA ALA A 678 31.55 13.83 8.10
C ALA A 678 30.06 14.22 8.26
N ARG A 679 29.15 13.30 7.92
CA ARG A 679 27.69 13.52 8.04
C ARG A 679 27.20 13.55 9.49
N ASP A 680 27.82 12.79 10.40
CA ASP A 680 27.50 12.84 11.83
C ASP A 680 28.00 14.14 12.46
N ILE A 681 29.26 14.52 12.17
CA ILE A 681 29.90 15.75 12.65
C ILE A 681 29.21 17.02 12.12
N ARG A 682 28.77 17.01 10.85
CA ARG A 682 28.19 18.12 10.07
C ARG A 682 29.09 19.35 9.85
N GLN A 683 29.89 19.74 10.83
CA GLN A 683 30.76 20.93 10.77
C GLN A 683 32.19 20.56 10.37
N LEU A 684 32.51 20.65 9.08
CA LEU A 684 33.87 20.46 8.57
C LEU A 684 34.55 21.78 8.24
N ASP A 685 35.80 21.97 8.70
CA ASP A 685 36.69 23.00 8.17
C ASP A 685 37.25 22.55 6.81
N GLY A 686 37.67 21.28 6.69
CA GLY A 686 38.11 20.65 5.43
C GLY A 686 38.11 19.11 5.50
N MET A 687 38.21 18.48 4.33
CA MET A 687 38.24 17.02 4.17
C MET A 687 39.21 16.65 3.05
N TRP A 688 40.33 16.02 3.40
CA TRP A 688 41.43 15.77 2.48
C TRP A 688 41.62 14.28 2.21
N VAL A 689 41.83 13.91 0.94
CA VAL A 689 42.26 12.56 0.55
C VAL A 689 43.74 12.58 0.17
N TYR A 690 44.48 11.54 0.54
CA TYR A 690 45.90 11.37 0.21
C TYR A 690 46.28 9.88 0.11
N PRO A 691 47.22 9.50 -0.78
CA PRO A 691 47.82 8.16 -0.76
C PRO A 691 48.74 8.00 0.48
N GLN A 692 49.05 6.75 0.83
CA GLN A 692 49.78 6.39 2.06
C GLN A 692 51.12 7.14 2.21
N GLU A 693 51.85 7.32 1.13
CA GLU A 693 53.13 8.04 1.08
C GLU A 693 53.00 9.56 1.31
N GLU A 694 51.82 10.15 1.11
CA GLU A 694 51.54 11.57 1.34
C GLU A 694 50.97 11.86 2.75
N LEU A 695 50.79 10.84 3.61
CA LEU A 695 50.35 11.00 5.01
C LEU A 695 51.16 12.06 5.77
N MET A 696 52.49 12.05 5.58
CA MET A 696 53.38 13.03 6.22
C MET A 696 53.33 14.42 5.58
N THR A 697 52.73 14.59 4.40
CA THR A 697 52.42 15.91 3.82
C THR A 697 51.38 16.63 4.67
N PHE A 698 50.28 15.95 5.01
CA PHE A 698 49.22 16.52 5.87
C PHE A 698 49.79 16.99 7.21
N PHE A 699 50.56 16.14 7.91
CA PHE A 699 51.14 16.48 9.22
C PHE A 699 52.18 17.62 9.18
N ARG A 700 52.77 17.93 8.02
CA ARG A 700 53.84 18.93 7.85
C ARG A 700 53.36 20.26 7.25
N SER A 701 52.12 20.37 6.76
CA SER A 701 51.56 21.60 6.20
C SER A 701 50.14 21.88 6.68
N ILE A 702 49.18 21.03 6.31
CA ILE A 702 47.75 21.25 6.61
C ILE A 702 47.53 21.24 8.12
N ALA A 703 48.01 20.21 8.83
CA ALA A 703 47.79 20.02 10.26
C ALA A 703 48.33 21.18 11.12
N THR A 704 49.40 21.84 10.67
CA THR A 704 49.98 23.02 11.34
C THR A 704 49.19 24.32 11.14
N ASP A 705 48.35 24.39 10.10
CA ASP A 705 47.42 25.51 9.88
C ASP A 705 46.06 25.30 10.60
N LEU A 706 45.82 24.13 11.19
CA LEU A 706 44.58 23.80 11.91
C LEU A 706 44.59 24.33 13.35
N ARG A 707 43.57 25.12 13.70
CA ARG A 707 43.33 25.68 15.05
C ARG A 707 43.56 24.66 16.17
N ASP A 708 44.27 25.07 17.21
CA ASP A 708 44.75 24.23 18.32
C ASP A 708 43.67 23.36 18.98
N ASP A 709 42.41 23.82 18.98
CA ASP A 709 41.30 23.16 19.67
C ASP A 709 40.41 22.29 18.76
N MET A 710 40.74 22.22 17.47
CA MET A 710 39.96 21.52 16.43
C MET A 710 40.24 20.00 16.42
N PRO A 711 39.21 19.14 16.46
CA PRO A 711 39.36 17.70 16.25
C PRO A 711 39.89 17.35 14.86
N ILE A 712 40.73 16.32 14.78
CA ILE A 712 41.32 15.77 13.57
C ILE A 712 40.98 14.28 13.52
N PHE A 713 40.36 13.82 12.44
CA PHE A 713 40.07 12.40 12.23
C PHE A 713 40.94 11.86 11.10
N VAL A 714 41.65 10.76 11.33
CA VAL A 714 42.46 10.04 10.32
C VAL A 714 41.76 8.73 10.00
N VAL A 715 41.52 8.45 8.72
CA VAL A 715 40.71 7.30 8.25
C VAL A 715 41.47 6.51 7.18
N GLY A 716 41.75 5.23 7.43
CA GLY A 716 42.30 4.27 6.46
C GLY A 716 43.83 4.19 6.34
N PHE A 717 44.56 4.96 7.14
CA PHE A 717 46.03 4.99 7.10
C PHE A 717 46.63 4.05 8.13
N SER A 718 47.62 3.26 7.74
CA SER A 718 48.57 2.71 8.70
C SER A 718 49.61 3.78 9.09
N PRO A 719 50.20 3.71 10.31
CA PRO A 719 51.28 4.59 10.71
C PRO A 719 52.56 4.17 9.98
N SER A 720 52.72 4.61 8.74
CA SER A 720 53.87 4.28 7.90
C SER A 720 54.44 5.54 7.24
N PRO A 721 55.74 5.86 7.43
CA PRO A 721 56.71 5.18 8.29
C PRO A 721 56.46 5.46 9.79
N ALA A 722 56.39 4.40 10.59
CA ALA A 722 55.85 4.45 11.96
C ALA A 722 56.49 5.48 12.87
N HIS A 723 57.82 5.48 13.02
CA HIS A 723 58.54 6.41 13.91
C HIS A 723 58.13 7.88 13.68
N ASP A 724 58.17 8.35 12.44
CA ASP A 724 57.91 9.75 12.10
C ASP A 724 56.42 10.09 12.20
N VAL A 725 55.53 9.16 11.85
CA VAL A 725 54.07 9.35 11.95
C VAL A 725 53.62 9.34 13.42
N ILE A 726 54.15 8.45 14.25
CA ILE A 726 53.89 8.40 15.70
C ILE A 726 54.43 9.67 16.37
N GLN A 727 55.64 10.12 16.01
CA GLN A 727 56.21 11.36 16.54
C GLN A 727 55.41 12.61 16.12
N ALA A 728 54.93 12.67 14.86
CA ALA A 728 54.13 13.79 14.38
C ALA A 728 52.72 13.82 14.99
N SER A 729 52.02 12.68 15.00
CA SER A 729 50.66 12.57 15.55
C SER A 729 50.61 12.83 17.06
N ALA A 730 51.67 12.53 17.82
CA ALA A 730 51.79 12.86 19.24
C ALA A 730 51.61 14.36 19.55
N LEU A 731 51.91 15.25 18.60
CA LEU A 731 51.69 16.70 18.73
C LEU A 731 50.20 17.09 18.75
N TYR A 732 49.32 16.16 18.36
CA TYR A 732 47.87 16.33 18.24
C TYR A 732 47.10 15.46 19.27
N ARG A 733 47.79 14.95 20.30
CA ARG A 733 47.21 14.17 21.41
C ARG A 733 46.00 14.88 22.02
N GLY A 734 44.90 14.14 22.20
CA GLY A 734 43.65 14.67 22.77
C GLY A 734 42.78 15.49 21.79
N ARG A 735 43.23 15.72 20.55
CA ARG A 735 42.39 16.20 19.45
C ARG A 735 42.38 15.30 18.21
N LEU A 736 43.34 14.37 18.08
CA LEU A 736 43.38 13.41 16.98
C LEU A 736 42.72 12.08 17.36
N THR A 737 41.86 11.57 16.48
CA THR A 737 41.27 10.23 16.51
C THR A 737 41.63 9.49 15.22
N TRP A 738 41.94 8.20 15.32
CA TRP A 738 42.43 7.36 14.23
C TRP A 738 41.49 6.16 14.01
N PHE A 739 41.15 5.90 12.75
CA PHE A 739 40.42 4.71 12.30
C PHE A 739 41.24 4.02 11.22
N ASP A 740 41.62 2.76 11.41
CA ASP A 740 42.23 1.98 10.33
C ASP A 740 41.92 0.48 10.42
N ARG A 741 41.75 -0.12 9.24
CA ARG A 741 41.49 -1.54 9.05
C ARG A 741 42.77 -2.38 8.93
N GLN A 742 43.91 -1.80 8.51
CA GLN A 742 45.13 -2.57 8.28
C GLN A 742 45.66 -3.24 9.57
N ALA A 743 46.33 -4.38 9.44
CA ALA A 743 47.03 -5.01 10.56
C ALA A 743 48.38 -4.31 10.77
N TRP A 744 48.61 -3.74 11.95
CA TRP A 744 49.86 -3.05 12.28
C TRP A 744 50.82 -3.98 13.04
N PRO A 745 52.15 -3.72 13.00
CA PRO A 745 53.07 -4.31 13.96
C PRO A 745 52.62 -4.00 15.40
N PRO A 746 52.55 -5.00 16.31
CA PRO A 746 52.08 -4.79 17.68
C PRO A 746 52.85 -3.71 18.44
N GLU A 747 54.14 -3.53 18.13
CA GLU A 747 55.00 -2.46 18.64
C GLU A 747 54.53 -1.06 18.21
N ASP A 748 54.13 -0.88 16.96
CA ASP A 748 53.67 0.41 16.42
C ASP A 748 52.27 0.75 16.93
N LEU A 749 51.38 -0.24 17.02
CA LEU A 749 50.05 -0.10 17.63
C LEU A 749 50.15 0.25 19.12
N ALA A 750 51.05 -0.40 19.87
CA ALA A 750 51.31 -0.07 21.27
C ALA A 750 51.90 1.35 21.42
N ALA A 751 52.84 1.74 20.55
CA ALA A 751 53.46 3.06 20.58
C ALA A 751 52.47 4.19 20.22
N LEU A 752 51.59 4.00 19.22
CA LEU A 752 50.54 4.97 18.89
C LEU A 752 49.48 5.06 20.00
N ARG A 753 49.03 3.91 20.56
CA ARG A 753 48.12 3.86 21.73
C ARG A 753 48.74 4.54 22.97
N GLN A 754 50.06 4.51 23.13
CA GLN A 754 50.76 5.26 24.19
C GLN A 754 50.85 6.77 23.89
N SER A 755 51.06 7.17 22.63
CA SER A 755 51.28 8.56 22.24
C SER A 755 49.98 9.39 22.20
N LEU A 756 48.91 8.83 21.62
CA LEU A 756 47.59 9.48 21.50
C LEU A 756 46.67 9.17 22.70
N GLY A 757 46.73 7.93 23.20
CA GLY A 757 45.74 7.34 24.10
C GLY A 757 45.04 6.15 23.42
N ALA A 758 44.60 5.15 24.20
CA ALA A 758 43.97 3.95 23.66
C ALA A 758 42.62 4.27 22.99
N ASP A 759 41.78 5.07 23.65
CA ASP A 759 40.44 5.47 23.19
C ASP A 759 40.47 6.36 21.92
N ALA A 760 41.65 6.81 21.50
CA ALA A 760 41.85 7.61 20.30
C ALA A 760 42.12 6.78 19.04
N ILE A 761 42.19 5.44 19.13
CA ILE A 761 42.55 4.55 18.01
C ILE A 761 41.56 3.39 17.92
N ALA A 762 40.73 3.41 16.88
CA ALA A 762 39.86 2.31 16.50
C ALA A 762 40.54 1.46 15.41
N GLY A 763 40.65 0.14 15.65
CA GLY A 763 41.29 -0.80 14.74
C GLY A 763 42.81 -0.89 14.88
N GLY A 764 43.51 -1.10 13.76
CA GLY A 764 44.93 -1.48 13.68
C GLY A 764 45.21 -2.99 13.84
N GLU A 765 44.16 -3.81 13.95
CA GLU A 765 44.25 -5.23 14.35
C GLU A 765 43.97 -6.21 13.19
N GLY A 766 43.86 -5.72 11.94
CA GLY A 766 43.64 -6.55 10.76
C GLY A 766 42.16 -6.87 10.52
N LEU A 767 41.42 -5.85 10.08
CA LEU A 767 40.00 -5.87 9.77
C LEU A 767 39.76 -5.62 8.28
N ASP A 768 38.56 -5.97 7.81
CA ASP A 768 38.25 -6.03 6.39
C ASP A 768 37.94 -4.64 5.81
N SER A 769 37.30 -3.80 6.62
CA SER A 769 36.75 -2.48 6.27
C SER A 769 36.90 -1.49 7.43
N THR A 770 37.07 -0.21 7.10
CA THR A 770 37.11 0.93 8.03
C THR A 770 35.70 1.40 8.42
N LEU A 771 34.68 0.97 7.65
CA LEU A 771 33.30 1.40 7.80
C LEU A 771 32.66 1.00 9.14
N PRO A 772 32.78 -0.24 9.67
CA PRO A 772 32.23 -0.59 10.98
C PRO A 772 32.82 0.25 12.12
N LEU A 773 34.15 0.44 12.12
CA LEU A 773 34.88 1.21 13.14
C LEU A 773 34.34 2.65 13.27
N VAL A 774 34.12 3.32 12.13
CA VAL A 774 33.49 4.65 12.11
C VAL A 774 32.04 4.57 12.58
N LEU A 775 31.27 3.59 12.11
CA LEU A 775 29.84 3.45 12.40
C LEU A 775 29.51 3.04 13.85
N GLU A 776 30.49 2.55 14.62
CA GLU A 776 30.41 2.38 16.08
C GLU A 776 30.52 3.73 16.82
N THR A 777 31.29 4.68 16.28
CA THR A 777 31.46 6.03 16.89
C THR A 777 30.40 7.05 16.46
N CYS A 778 29.77 6.86 15.29
CA CYS A 778 28.74 7.75 14.76
C CYS A 778 27.46 7.74 15.61
N GLY A 779 27.15 8.86 16.26
CA GLY A 779 26.02 8.98 17.19
C GLY A 779 24.64 9.11 16.52
N ARG A 780 24.56 9.45 15.23
CA ARG A 780 23.30 9.74 14.53
C ARG A 780 23.22 9.07 13.15
N ARG A 781 22.63 7.88 13.10
CA ARG A 781 22.20 7.28 11.83
C ARG A 781 20.97 8.02 11.28
N SER A 782 20.95 8.19 9.97
CA SER A 782 19.87 8.88 9.24
C SER A 782 19.56 8.08 7.98
N ARG A 783 18.30 8.07 7.53
CA ARG A 783 17.87 7.26 6.36
C ARG A 783 18.69 7.45 5.08
N PHE A 784 19.41 8.58 4.95
CA PHE A 784 20.36 8.78 3.85
C PHE A 784 21.76 8.24 4.19
N SER A 785 22.25 8.40 5.42
CA SER A 785 23.46 7.70 5.89
C SER A 785 23.31 6.18 5.75
N ASP A 786 22.15 5.62 6.12
CA ASP A 786 21.84 4.19 5.99
C ASP A 786 21.93 3.75 4.51
N LYS A 787 21.38 4.56 3.59
CA LYS A 787 21.47 4.32 2.14
C LYS A 787 22.86 4.58 1.53
N LEU A 788 23.79 5.19 2.27
CA LEU A 788 25.23 5.23 1.92
C LEU A 788 25.97 4.00 2.45
N VAL A 789 25.57 3.48 3.62
CA VAL A 789 26.02 2.17 4.12
C VAL A 789 25.59 1.05 3.17
N ASP A 790 24.33 1.02 2.74
CA ASP A 790 23.84 0.06 1.73
C ASP A 790 24.61 0.13 0.41
N LEU A 791 25.03 1.35 0.00
CA LEU A 791 25.83 1.57 -1.21
C LEU A 791 27.23 0.95 -1.05
N ALA A 792 27.92 1.21 0.07
CA ALA A 792 29.23 0.62 0.37
C ALA A 792 29.15 -0.92 0.41
N THR A 793 28.22 -1.43 1.23
CA THR A 793 28.04 -2.85 1.54
C THR A 793 27.43 -3.71 0.43
N GLY A 794 27.00 -3.10 -0.68
CA GLY A 794 26.36 -3.82 -1.78
C GLY A 794 24.95 -4.34 -1.46
N ARG A 795 24.33 -3.84 -0.38
CA ARG A 795 22.92 -4.16 -0.01
C ARG A 795 21.89 -3.28 -0.75
N PHE A 796 22.36 -2.46 -1.70
CA PHE A 796 21.59 -1.42 -2.36
C PHE A 796 20.60 -1.95 -3.42
N THR A 797 19.34 -1.50 -3.34
CA THR A 797 18.25 -1.91 -4.25
C THR A 797 18.60 -1.63 -5.73
N GLN A 798 18.02 -2.40 -6.67
CA GLN A 798 18.25 -2.17 -8.10
C GLN A 798 17.88 -0.74 -8.52
N HIS A 799 16.66 -0.32 -8.18
CA HIS A 799 16.16 1.01 -8.46
C HIS A 799 17.13 2.09 -7.96
N ASP A 800 17.61 2.02 -6.71
CA ASP A 800 18.47 3.09 -6.18
C ASP A 800 19.90 3.03 -6.76
N PHE A 801 20.41 1.83 -7.06
CA PHE A 801 21.72 1.63 -7.70
C PHE A 801 21.75 2.19 -9.13
N GLU A 802 20.76 1.84 -9.96
CA GLU A 802 20.63 2.39 -11.31
C GLU A 802 20.40 3.91 -11.28
N ARG A 803 19.54 4.39 -10.37
CA ARG A 803 19.11 5.78 -10.30
C ARG A 803 20.17 6.75 -9.79
N TRP A 804 21.09 6.32 -8.91
CA TRP A 804 22.22 7.16 -8.49
C TRP A 804 23.44 6.40 -7.95
N GLY A 805 23.26 5.21 -7.36
CA GLY A 805 24.36 4.48 -6.71
C GLY A 805 25.53 4.17 -7.65
N ARG A 806 25.25 3.78 -8.90
CA ARG A 806 26.26 3.50 -9.93
C ARG A 806 27.11 4.72 -10.30
N LEU A 807 26.51 5.91 -10.40
CA LEU A 807 27.29 7.15 -10.62
C LEU A 807 28.17 7.44 -9.40
N TRP A 808 27.62 7.31 -8.20
CA TRP A 808 28.35 7.70 -6.99
C TRP A 808 29.44 6.71 -6.58
N ARG A 809 29.28 5.38 -6.78
CA ARG A 809 30.38 4.40 -6.62
C ARG A 809 31.52 4.70 -7.59
N TRP A 810 31.21 4.99 -8.86
CA TRP A 810 32.21 5.40 -9.86
C TRP A 810 32.90 6.73 -9.49
N ARG A 811 32.14 7.73 -9.02
CA ARG A 811 32.72 9.01 -8.54
C ARG A 811 33.63 8.81 -7.33
N ILE A 812 33.24 7.98 -6.36
CA ILE A 812 34.05 7.69 -5.17
C ILE A 812 35.39 7.06 -5.57
N ALA A 813 35.40 6.09 -6.49
CA ALA A 813 36.63 5.56 -7.06
C ALA A 813 37.45 6.63 -7.80
N ALA A 814 36.80 7.53 -8.56
CA ALA A 814 37.48 8.64 -9.24
C ALA A 814 37.99 9.76 -8.29
N ILE A 815 37.43 9.88 -7.09
CA ILE A 815 37.87 10.81 -6.03
C ILE A 815 39.02 10.20 -5.22
N ALA A 816 39.01 8.88 -4.99
CA ALA A 816 40.14 8.15 -4.41
C ALA A 816 41.43 8.29 -5.27
N ASN A 817 41.30 8.50 -6.58
CA ASN A 817 42.42 8.79 -7.49
C ASN A 817 42.88 10.27 -7.49
N LYS A 818 42.61 11.04 -6.42
CA LYS A 818 43.05 12.44 -6.23
C LYS A 818 43.90 12.56 -4.96
N SER A 819 44.62 13.68 -4.84
CA SER A 819 45.23 14.17 -3.60
C SER A 819 44.73 15.59 -3.30
N GLY A 820 44.41 15.92 -2.03
CA GLY A 820 44.00 17.26 -1.59
C GLY A 820 42.56 17.38 -1.05
N ASP A 821 42.05 18.61 -0.91
CA ASP A 821 40.69 18.89 -0.40
C ASP A 821 39.62 18.43 -1.42
N ILE A 822 38.77 17.51 -0.98
CA ILE A 822 37.69 16.91 -1.77
C ILE A 822 36.30 17.29 -1.26
N ARG A 823 36.18 18.18 -0.26
CA ARG A 823 34.90 18.61 0.31
C ARG A 823 33.91 19.14 -0.74
N GLY A 824 34.43 19.73 -1.83
CA GLY A 824 33.62 20.14 -2.98
C GLY A 824 33.09 18.98 -3.84
N ASP A 825 33.92 17.94 -4.07
CA ASP A 825 33.54 16.76 -4.86
C ASP A 825 32.48 15.90 -4.14
N VAL A 826 32.58 15.76 -2.82
CA VAL A 826 31.62 14.98 -2.01
C VAL A 826 30.46 15.83 -1.46
N ALA A 827 30.37 17.12 -1.80
CA ALA A 827 29.42 18.06 -1.20
C ALA A 827 27.95 17.57 -1.23
N ALA A 828 27.53 16.96 -2.34
CA ALA A 828 26.18 16.41 -2.50
C ALA A 828 25.92 15.19 -1.59
N LEU A 829 26.93 14.38 -1.28
CA LEU A 829 26.83 13.28 -0.31
C LEU A 829 26.77 13.81 1.13
N LEU A 830 27.46 14.92 1.42
CA LEU A 830 27.46 15.55 2.73
C LEU A 830 26.13 16.25 3.06
N THR A 831 25.58 17.04 2.13
CA THR A 831 24.42 17.93 2.41
C THR A 831 23.12 17.54 1.71
N GLY A 832 23.17 16.73 0.65
CA GLY A 832 22.01 16.41 -0.18
C GLY A 832 21.07 15.35 0.39
N ARG A 833 20.18 14.87 -0.48
CA ARG A 833 19.30 13.72 -0.23
C ARG A 833 19.40 12.75 -1.42
N PRO A 834 18.99 11.46 -1.30
CA PRO A 834 18.99 10.52 -2.43
C PRO A 834 18.23 11.03 -3.67
N SER A 835 17.20 11.85 -3.47
CA SER A 835 16.45 12.53 -4.53
C SER A 835 17.27 13.51 -5.35
N ASP A 836 18.31 14.09 -4.78
CA ASP A 836 19.13 15.12 -5.40
C ASP A 836 20.34 14.50 -6.10
N LEU A 837 20.92 13.45 -5.49
CA LEU A 837 21.86 12.56 -6.17
C LEU A 837 21.25 11.95 -7.44
N ALA A 838 19.96 11.58 -7.39
CA ALA A 838 19.21 11.08 -8.54
C ALA A 838 18.95 12.14 -9.63
N LYS A 839 18.71 13.41 -9.26
CA LYS A 839 18.60 14.50 -10.24
C LYS A 839 19.93 14.71 -10.94
N GLU A 840 21.04 14.71 -10.19
CA GLU A 840 22.37 14.89 -10.76
C GLU A 840 22.75 13.69 -11.66
N ALA A 841 22.47 12.46 -11.22
CA ALA A 841 22.71 11.27 -12.02
C ALA A 841 21.93 11.26 -13.35
N ALA A 842 20.69 11.77 -13.36
CA ALA A 842 19.90 11.93 -14.58
C ALA A 842 20.40 13.02 -15.54
N LEU A 843 21.37 13.86 -15.12
CA LEU A 843 21.97 14.93 -15.93
C LEU A 843 23.38 14.60 -16.46
N VAL A 844 23.95 13.44 -16.08
CA VAL A 844 25.31 13.02 -16.41
C VAL A 844 25.25 11.76 -17.28
N GLU A 845 26.19 11.59 -18.22
CA GLU A 845 26.29 10.33 -18.98
C GLU A 845 26.61 9.18 -18.00
N LEU A 846 25.79 8.12 -18.04
CA LEU A 846 25.93 6.97 -17.14
C LEU A 846 27.33 6.36 -17.28
N PRO A 847 28.08 6.13 -16.18
CA PRO A 847 29.43 5.57 -16.25
C PRO A 847 29.39 4.14 -16.82
N PRO A 848 30.54 3.57 -17.23
CA PRO A 848 30.62 2.19 -17.69
C PRO A 848 30.00 1.19 -16.70
N ALA A 849 29.68 -0.01 -17.18
CA ALA A 849 29.34 -1.10 -16.27
C ALA A 849 30.57 -1.41 -15.40
N PRO A 850 30.41 -1.62 -14.09
CA PRO A 850 31.52 -2.00 -13.23
C PRO A 850 31.96 -3.44 -13.56
N PRO A 851 33.26 -3.79 -13.38
CA PRO A 851 33.84 -5.03 -13.93
C PRO A 851 33.14 -6.30 -13.41
N GLU A 852 32.59 -6.25 -12.21
CA GLU A 852 31.81 -7.31 -11.56
C GLU A 852 30.61 -7.75 -12.42
N VAL A 853 30.04 -6.87 -13.25
CA VAL A 853 28.92 -7.23 -14.15
C VAL A 853 29.38 -8.15 -15.28
N GLY A 854 30.58 -7.95 -15.82
CA GLY A 854 31.17 -8.89 -16.78
C GLY A 854 31.59 -10.19 -16.09
N TRP A 855 32.31 -10.05 -14.98
CA TRP A 855 32.83 -11.17 -14.20
C TRP A 855 31.73 -12.12 -13.69
N VAL A 856 30.61 -11.59 -13.17
CA VAL A 856 29.43 -12.40 -12.77
C VAL A 856 28.68 -12.98 -13.98
N ALA A 857 28.68 -12.32 -15.15
CA ALA A 857 28.02 -12.83 -16.33
C ALA A 857 28.77 -14.02 -16.99
N GLU A 858 30.09 -14.06 -16.86
CA GLU A 858 30.97 -15.06 -17.48
C GLU A 858 31.19 -16.35 -16.65
N ARG A 859 30.80 -16.35 -15.37
CA ARG A 859 31.02 -17.47 -14.43
C ARG A 859 29.69 -18.01 -13.92
N ASP A 860 29.59 -19.31 -13.66
CA ASP A 860 28.44 -19.89 -12.95
C ASP A 860 28.76 -20.18 -11.49
N PHE A 861 27.79 -19.88 -10.62
CA PHE A 861 27.96 -19.88 -9.17
C PHE A 861 27.08 -20.95 -8.51
N ARG A 862 27.52 -21.44 -7.35
CA ARG A 862 26.78 -22.45 -6.60
C ARG A 862 25.52 -21.82 -5.99
N LEU A 863 24.37 -22.41 -6.26
CA LEU A 863 23.10 -22.06 -5.62
C LEU A 863 22.73 -23.10 -4.56
N VAL A 864 22.25 -22.63 -3.41
CA VAL A 864 21.78 -23.47 -2.30
C VAL A 864 20.37 -23.03 -1.92
N HIS A 865 19.42 -23.96 -2.00
CA HIS A 865 17.99 -23.70 -1.76
C HIS A 865 17.57 -24.24 -0.40
N PHE A 866 17.07 -23.38 0.49
CA PHE A 866 16.56 -23.81 1.80
C PHE A 866 15.44 -22.89 2.32
N GLY A 867 14.36 -23.46 2.86
CA GLY A 867 13.31 -22.71 3.55
C GLY A 867 12.52 -21.67 2.73
N GLY A 868 12.69 -21.63 1.40
CA GLY A 868 12.17 -20.54 0.55
C GLY A 868 13.19 -19.46 0.22
N HIS A 869 14.38 -19.51 0.82
CA HIS A 869 15.55 -18.74 0.42
C HIS A 869 16.34 -19.45 -0.67
N VAL A 870 17.06 -18.64 -1.45
CA VAL A 870 18.14 -19.07 -2.32
C VAL A 870 19.38 -18.30 -1.92
N LEU A 871 20.47 -19.03 -1.67
CA LEU A 871 21.79 -18.53 -1.32
C LEU A 871 22.73 -18.76 -2.51
N VAL A 872 23.30 -17.68 -3.05
CA VAL A 872 24.42 -17.78 -4.00
C VAL A 872 25.74 -17.80 -3.24
N VAL A 873 26.59 -18.78 -3.55
CA VAL A 873 27.94 -18.91 -2.97
C VAL A 873 28.95 -18.58 -4.05
N LEU A 874 29.83 -17.60 -3.77
CA LEU A 874 30.79 -17.09 -4.73
C LEU A 874 32.15 -16.79 -4.11
N GLU A 875 33.18 -16.89 -4.94
CA GLU A 875 34.55 -16.50 -4.65
C GLU A 875 34.97 -15.49 -5.73
N ALA A 876 35.18 -14.24 -5.32
CA ALA A 876 35.49 -13.11 -6.18
C ALA A 876 36.98 -13.09 -6.55
N ASP A 877 37.32 -12.80 -7.81
CA ASP A 877 38.71 -12.54 -8.18
C ASP A 877 39.21 -11.29 -7.40
N PRO A 878 40.48 -11.19 -6.96
CA PRO A 878 40.93 -10.11 -6.06
C PRO A 878 40.88 -8.68 -6.64
N GLU A 879 40.57 -8.53 -7.93
CA GLU A 879 40.34 -7.24 -8.60
C GLU A 879 38.86 -6.80 -8.54
N CYS A 880 37.95 -7.67 -8.08
CA CYS A 880 36.51 -7.42 -7.99
C CYS A 880 36.09 -6.99 -6.57
N ASP A 881 35.19 -6.03 -6.48
CA ASP A 881 34.55 -5.63 -5.23
C ASP A 881 33.56 -6.72 -4.77
N VAL A 882 33.92 -7.49 -3.72
CA VAL A 882 33.10 -8.61 -3.19
C VAL A 882 31.67 -8.20 -2.81
N HIS A 883 31.46 -6.97 -2.36
CA HIS A 883 30.14 -6.45 -2.02
C HIS A 883 29.31 -6.18 -3.29
N LEU A 884 29.92 -5.73 -4.37
CA LEU A 884 29.26 -5.54 -5.66
C LEU A 884 29.08 -6.85 -6.45
N ALA A 885 30.09 -7.72 -6.46
CA ALA A 885 30.02 -9.04 -7.10
C ALA A 885 28.93 -9.91 -6.48
N SER A 886 28.85 -9.97 -5.14
CA SER A 886 27.78 -10.70 -4.45
C SER A 886 26.40 -10.14 -4.74
N ARG A 887 26.26 -8.80 -4.83
CA ARG A 887 25.02 -8.14 -5.24
C ARG A 887 24.58 -8.51 -6.65
N VAL A 888 25.48 -8.41 -7.64
CA VAL A 888 25.17 -8.74 -9.04
C VAL A 888 24.88 -10.24 -9.19
N ALA A 889 25.52 -11.10 -8.39
CA ALA A 889 25.19 -12.52 -8.33
C ALA A 889 23.78 -12.77 -7.74
N ARG A 890 23.38 -12.08 -6.66
CA ARG A 890 22.00 -12.13 -6.13
C ARG A 890 20.98 -11.71 -7.19
N GLU A 891 21.25 -10.61 -7.89
CA GLU A 891 20.44 -10.08 -8.98
C GLU A 891 20.30 -11.10 -10.14
N ARG A 892 21.41 -11.67 -10.64
CA ARG A 892 21.42 -12.61 -11.77
C ARG A 892 20.61 -13.88 -11.52
N TYR A 893 20.66 -14.43 -10.32
CA TYR A 893 19.99 -15.71 -9.99
C TYR A 893 18.67 -15.54 -9.21
N GLY A 894 18.23 -14.31 -8.94
CA GLY A 894 17.09 -14.03 -8.07
C GLY A 894 17.29 -14.52 -6.63
N ALA A 895 18.54 -14.58 -6.16
CA ALA A 895 18.90 -15.13 -4.87
C ALA A 895 18.72 -14.09 -3.74
N THR A 896 18.01 -14.48 -2.68
CA THR A 896 17.74 -13.58 -1.53
C THR A 896 18.96 -13.37 -0.64
N LEU A 897 19.93 -14.29 -0.68
CA LEU A 897 21.12 -14.30 0.16
C LEU A 897 22.37 -14.54 -0.69
N SER A 898 23.52 -14.06 -0.21
CA SER A 898 24.85 -14.37 -0.75
C SER A 898 25.84 -14.67 0.37
N LEU A 899 26.68 -15.68 0.14
CA LEU A 899 27.88 -15.97 0.93
C LEU A 899 29.07 -15.79 -0.01
N ALA A 900 29.90 -14.78 0.25
CA ALA A 900 30.95 -14.34 -0.66
C ALA A 900 32.30 -14.20 0.05
N ARG A 901 33.39 -14.52 -0.63
CA ARG A 901 34.78 -14.22 -0.22
C ARG A 901 35.59 -13.72 -1.40
N ASN A 902 36.77 -13.13 -1.19
CA ASN A 902 37.76 -12.98 -2.26
C ASN A 902 38.60 -14.27 -2.38
N ALA A 903 39.15 -14.52 -3.56
CA ALA A 903 40.02 -15.67 -3.81
C ALA A 903 41.30 -15.59 -2.98
N GLY A 904 41.60 -16.65 -2.23
CA GLY A 904 42.73 -16.71 -1.29
C GLY A 904 42.50 -16.01 0.06
N GLU A 905 41.32 -15.43 0.32
CA GLU A 905 40.96 -14.89 1.64
C GLU A 905 40.13 -15.89 2.46
N GLU A 906 40.32 -15.90 3.77
CA GLU A 906 39.53 -16.71 4.73
C GLU A 906 38.33 -15.94 5.32
N VAL A 907 38.11 -14.69 4.89
CA VAL A 907 36.99 -13.84 5.32
C VAL A 907 35.78 -14.04 4.42
N PHE A 908 34.61 -14.24 5.03
CA PHE A 908 33.33 -14.28 4.34
C PHE A 908 32.47 -13.06 4.67
N VAL A 909 31.81 -12.56 3.63
CA VAL A 909 30.70 -11.61 3.66
C VAL A 909 29.39 -12.39 3.50
N PHE A 910 28.53 -12.36 4.52
CA PHE A 910 27.19 -12.91 4.48
C PHE A 910 26.15 -11.77 4.50
N ALA A 911 25.37 -11.68 3.43
CA ALA A 911 24.45 -10.57 3.20
C ALA A 911 23.25 -10.99 2.36
N GLY A 912 22.23 -10.13 2.31
CA GLY A 912 21.06 -10.28 1.46
C GLY A 912 20.39 -8.95 1.16
N ASP A 913 19.49 -8.95 0.19
CA ASP A 913 18.80 -7.74 -0.27
C ASP A 913 17.72 -7.29 0.73
N GLU A 914 17.63 -5.98 0.95
CA GLU A 914 16.55 -5.36 1.74
C GLU A 914 15.24 -5.36 0.93
N THR A 915 14.64 -6.54 0.75
CA THR A 915 13.35 -6.65 0.07
C THR A 915 12.27 -5.95 0.89
N THR A 916 11.52 -5.03 0.27
CA THR A 916 10.54 -4.15 0.94
C THR A 916 9.23 -4.87 1.29
N GLY A 917 9.33 -6.15 1.67
CA GLY A 917 8.23 -7.12 1.69
C GLY A 917 7.66 -7.39 3.09
N LYS A 918 8.25 -8.34 3.82
CA LYS A 918 7.55 -9.02 4.94
C LYS A 918 8.34 -9.32 6.21
N ARG A 919 9.68 -9.23 6.21
CA ARG A 919 10.57 -9.26 7.40
C ARG A 919 11.96 -8.73 7.01
N SER A 920 12.64 -8.07 7.95
CA SER A 920 14.09 -7.88 7.90
C SER A 920 14.78 -9.20 8.21
N LEU A 921 15.87 -9.55 7.54
CA LEU A 921 16.64 -10.75 7.86
C LEU A 921 17.78 -10.41 8.83
N ASP A 922 17.87 -11.16 9.93
CA ASP A 922 18.91 -10.96 10.94
C ASP A 922 20.20 -11.73 10.59
N TYR A 923 21.08 -11.08 9.83
CA TYR A 923 22.38 -11.63 9.48
C TYR A 923 23.34 -11.70 10.68
N MET A 924 23.16 -10.83 11.69
CA MET A 924 24.03 -10.75 12.87
C MET A 924 23.78 -11.95 13.79
N ALA A 925 22.51 -12.29 14.05
CA ALA A 925 22.15 -13.49 14.80
C ALA A 925 22.56 -14.80 14.10
N MET A 926 22.74 -14.79 12.77
CA MET A 926 23.37 -15.90 12.06
C MET A 926 24.90 -15.92 12.27
N ALA A 927 25.58 -14.78 12.21
CA ALA A 927 27.02 -14.67 12.49
C ALA A 927 27.34 -15.23 13.89
N ASP A 928 26.62 -14.75 14.91
CA ASP A 928 26.72 -15.22 16.29
C ASP A 928 26.47 -16.73 16.42
N HIS A 929 25.51 -17.28 15.67
CA HIS A 929 25.20 -18.70 15.69
C HIS A 929 26.34 -19.55 15.12
N LEU A 930 26.92 -19.13 13.99
CA LEU A 930 28.04 -19.82 13.36
C LEU A 930 29.27 -19.81 14.28
N VAL A 931 29.60 -18.65 14.86
CA VAL A 931 30.72 -18.49 15.81
C VAL A 931 30.51 -19.30 17.10
N GLN A 932 29.27 -19.41 17.59
CA GLN A 932 28.95 -20.23 18.77
C GLN A 932 28.98 -21.75 18.49
N LYS A 933 28.84 -22.18 17.23
CA LYS A 933 28.68 -23.59 16.87
C LYS A 933 29.89 -24.21 16.19
N LEU A 934 30.65 -23.41 15.45
CA LEU A 934 31.78 -23.83 14.63
C LEU A 934 33.05 -23.18 15.19
N GLU A 935 33.83 -23.94 15.97
CA GLU A 935 35.00 -23.41 16.71
C GLU A 935 36.07 -22.74 15.83
N TRP A 936 36.06 -23.01 14.52
CA TRP A 936 36.95 -22.45 13.52
C TRP A 936 36.41 -21.19 12.83
N VAL A 937 35.22 -20.70 13.21
CA VAL A 937 34.63 -19.43 12.76
C VAL A 937 34.84 -18.35 13.82
N GLU A 938 35.38 -17.20 13.42
CA GLU A 938 35.64 -16.04 14.28
C GLU A 938 34.85 -14.82 13.78
N SER A 939 34.12 -14.14 14.67
CA SER A 939 33.29 -12.97 14.30
C SER A 939 34.15 -11.77 13.88
N ARG A 940 33.62 -10.92 12.99
CA ARG A 940 34.23 -9.66 12.57
C ARG A 940 33.22 -8.50 12.70
N PRO A 941 33.68 -7.24 12.88
CA PRO A 941 32.79 -6.10 13.07
C PRO A 941 31.73 -5.93 11.96
N ASP A 942 30.47 -5.84 12.39
CA ASP A 942 29.26 -5.92 11.57
C ASP A 942 28.34 -4.69 11.77
N ALA A 943 28.85 -3.62 12.38
CA ALA A 943 28.12 -2.39 12.67
C ALA A 943 27.57 -1.68 11.41
N ASP A 944 27.99 -2.07 10.21
CA ASP A 944 27.43 -1.67 8.91
C ASP A 944 26.26 -2.54 8.43
N HIS A 945 25.75 -3.44 9.29
CA HIS A 945 24.70 -4.40 9.02
C HIS A 945 25.05 -5.42 7.92
N VAL A 946 26.33 -5.79 7.83
CA VAL A 946 26.81 -6.96 7.06
C VAL A 946 27.46 -7.93 8.02
N SER A 947 26.99 -9.18 8.02
CA SER A 947 27.69 -10.25 8.73
C SER A 947 29.03 -10.51 8.05
N ARG A 948 30.11 -10.35 8.81
CA ARG A 948 31.46 -10.78 8.44
C ARG A 948 31.96 -11.79 9.44
N PHE A 949 32.62 -12.84 8.95
CA PHE A 949 33.29 -13.81 9.81
C PHE A 949 34.47 -14.46 9.08
N PHE A 950 35.44 -14.92 9.85
CA PHE A 950 36.69 -15.50 9.39
C PHE A 950 36.68 -17.01 9.61
N VAL A 951 37.04 -17.79 8.58
CA VAL A 951 36.98 -19.26 8.55
C VAL A 951 38.39 -19.82 8.46
N ARG A 952 38.94 -20.20 9.61
CA ARG A 952 40.35 -20.61 9.75
C ARG A 952 40.70 -21.82 8.87
N ASP A 953 41.93 -21.83 8.35
CA ASP A 953 42.54 -22.95 7.60
C ASP A 953 41.68 -23.47 6.43
N LEU A 954 40.88 -22.64 5.77
CA LEU A 954 39.91 -23.06 4.76
C LEU A 954 40.57 -23.80 3.58
N GLU A 955 41.74 -23.33 3.13
CA GLU A 955 42.49 -23.99 2.04
C GLU A 955 42.95 -25.41 2.39
N ARG A 956 43.10 -25.71 3.69
CA ARG A 956 43.48 -27.03 4.21
C ARG A 956 42.27 -27.91 4.53
N HIS A 957 41.14 -27.26 4.80
CA HIS A 957 39.89 -27.88 5.25
C HIS A 957 38.68 -27.37 4.44
N PRO A 958 38.63 -27.63 3.12
CA PRO A 958 37.53 -27.16 2.27
C PRO A 958 36.16 -27.71 2.68
N GLU A 959 36.11 -28.82 3.42
CA GLU A 959 34.90 -29.36 4.05
C GLU A 959 34.20 -28.35 4.98
N ARG A 960 34.93 -27.38 5.55
CA ARG A 960 34.38 -26.32 6.39
C ARG A 960 33.38 -25.45 5.65
N LEU A 961 33.52 -25.26 4.33
CA LEU A 961 32.53 -24.54 3.53
C LEU A 961 31.20 -25.31 3.43
N GLU A 962 31.24 -26.65 3.36
CA GLU A 962 30.03 -27.47 3.36
C GLU A 962 29.32 -27.44 4.72
N GLU A 963 30.08 -27.54 5.82
CA GLU A 963 29.56 -27.41 7.19
C GLU A 963 28.93 -26.02 7.41
N LEU A 964 29.63 -24.95 7.03
CA LEU A 964 29.16 -23.57 7.11
C LEU A 964 27.83 -23.37 6.36
N ILE A 965 27.74 -23.84 5.11
CA ILE A 965 26.53 -23.76 4.28
C ILE A 965 25.39 -24.58 4.91
N GLY A 966 25.69 -25.77 5.43
CA GLY A 966 24.73 -26.62 6.14
C GLY A 966 24.16 -25.94 7.38
N GLU A 967 25.00 -25.25 8.16
CA GLU A 967 24.58 -24.52 9.35
C GLU A 967 23.76 -23.26 9.03
N ILE A 968 24.11 -22.50 7.98
CA ILE A 968 23.26 -21.39 7.51
C ILE A 968 21.87 -21.90 7.12
N ALA A 969 21.79 -23.06 6.44
CA ALA A 969 20.52 -23.66 6.02
C ALA A 969 19.67 -24.20 7.19
N MET A 970 20.31 -24.76 8.23
CA MET A 970 19.65 -25.24 9.45
C MET A 970 19.23 -24.08 10.37
N GLY A 971 20.08 -23.07 10.52
CA GLY A 971 19.87 -21.88 11.35
C GLY A 971 18.86 -20.87 10.81
N ARG A 972 18.15 -21.15 9.71
CA ARG A 972 17.23 -20.21 9.03
C ARG A 972 16.20 -19.54 9.95
N SER A 973 15.78 -20.19 11.03
CA SER A 973 14.83 -19.64 12.03
C SER A 973 15.42 -18.54 12.90
N LEU A 974 16.71 -18.22 12.74
CA LEU A 974 17.37 -17.02 13.26
C LEU A 974 17.24 -15.86 12.27
N LEU A 975 17.37 -16.11 10.96
CA LEU A 975 17.19 -15.11 9.90
C LEU A 975 15.76 -14.56 9.88
N GLU A 976 14.75 -15.40 10.17
CA GLU A 976 13.32 -15.07 10.09
C GLU A 976 12.73 -14.38 11.34
N ARG A 977 13.55 -13.86 12.26
CA ARG A 977 13.09 -13.30 13.56
C ARG A 977 12.51 -11.88 13.47
#